data_AF-A0A2P7AVT8-F1
#
_entry.id   AF-A0A2P7AVT8-F1
#
_cell.length_a   1.000
_cell.length_b   1.000
_cell.length_c   1.000
_cell.angle_alpha   90.00
_cell.angle_beta   90.00
_cell.angle_gamma   90.00
#
_symmetry.space_group_name_H-M   'P 1'
#
loop_
_entity.id
_entity.type
_entity.pdbx_description
1 polymer ?
#
loop_
_entity_poly.entity_id
_entity_poly.type
_entity_poly.pdbx_seq_one_letter_code
_entity_poly.pdbx_strand_id
1 'polypeptide(L)'
;MGEAMCRYCSYINQINPAEEVAPAATILASARFTEAPDAAADTTTAYALGAGETAQGDLSVLGDHDWYRVNLVAGQTYTFNLAGSGNTPVVDTYLRLHDANGNQIAFDDDSGVGASSSLVFTAAASGVFFVNAGAYNDAATGQYALSFTQANSQTDPTVSEAADAAANTATTYALAGGETLRGTLGSNGDHDWVRIELVAGQTYSFSMTGTGAAAIYDTYLRLRDSAGTQIAYDDDSGAGNNSTLIFTATTSGTYYLDAGAYNDAYAGQYDLTVSGQTGTVQPPVAPEPPAVALTPARLVETADAAAAVTTSYTLAIGKTAQGQLSAAGDVDWFRINLIAGQTYTFAMVATGNVGVRVNDTYLSLRNSTGAEIIFDDDTGPGSNSTITYTATSSGEFYLAAGSYNNTSPGQYGLSATAGNKASYDELMGAAALTRPGTSWSAPGTAANVTWGVRATNPNATDADGNPTAFIPLTAAQIAAVQGSLGQFSDVANIAFTQVNPGGTTDNATILAGAYSSNADGAGAYAIYPGPAAAAGDINLNNMSVSTTSLPQGSYSYFAVLHELGHAIGLAHPGDYNAAAGVVFNYANSAASVQDDHQYSVMSYFDESSTTGSYNSYPDTLMLYDILAVQQLYGANMSTRSGDTVYGFNTNAGSIYDFAVNTTPALSIWDAGGSDTINASGFGQNQKINLHDGTFSDIGGLTGNVSIAFNATIENAIGGSGDDVLAGNSVRNVLTGNGGADTFVFKDLLSAAFNVDTIMDFGAATDRILLDASIFTALSPGGPLSGDAFCIGAAAGDTSDRIIYNSGTGALSYDQDGAGGYAAVQFASLNGGLSLTSGNFQVA
;
A
#
# COMPACT_ATOMS: atom_id res chain seq x y z
N MET A 1 11.80 50.63 25.40
CA MET A 1 12.78 50.89 26.48
C MET A 1 12.21 50.32 27.77
N GLY A 2 12.94 49.42 28.41
CA GLY A 2 12.56 48.77 29.67
C GLY A 2 13.40 47.53 29.94
N GLU A 3 14.56 47.72 30.58
CA GLU A 3 15.40 46.70 31.23
C GLU A 3 14.64 46.13 32.47
N ALA A 4 14.96 45.05 33.20
CA ALA A 4 16.13 44.19 33.37
C ALA A 4 15.74 42.96 34.25
N MET A 5 16.65 41.98 34.31
CA MET A 5 17.05 41.16 35.48
C MET A 5 16.70 39.66 35.58
N CYS A 6 17.81 38.96 35.81
CA CYS A 6 18.16 37.56 35.99
C CYS A 6 18.16 37.13 37.48
N ARG A 7 18.07 35.82 37.77
CA ARG A 7 18.72 35.05 38.88
C ARG A 7 18.26 33.57 38.84
N TYR A 8 18.98 32.51 39.26
CA TYR A 8 20.40 32.07 39.32
C TYR A 8 20.43 30.66 39.98
N CYS A 9 21.28 29.72 39.49
CA CYS A 9 21.92 28.54 40.17
C CYS A 9 21.07 27.38 40.77
N SER A 10 21.50 26.10 40.90
CA SER A 10 22.74 25.33 40.62
C SER A 10 22.56 23.87 41.13
N TYR A 11 23.13 22.83 40.48
CA TYR A 11 24.12 21.88 41.06
C TYR A 11 24.51 20.74 40.09
N ILE A 12 25.81 20.42 40.04
CA ILE A 12 26.48 19.33 39.29
C ILE A 12 27.26 18.48 40.32
N ASN A 13 27.24 17.14 40.23
CA ASN A 13 28.42 16.22 40.18
C ASN A 13 28.20 14.76 40.71
N GLN A 14 28.65 13.81 39.87
CA GLN A 14 29.50 12.62 40.15
C GLN A 14 28.95 11.22 40.55
N ILE A 15 29.16 10.28 39.60
CA ILE A 15 29.73 8.89 39.68
C ILE A 15 28.82 7.68 40.04
N ASN A 16 28.52 6.85 39.00
CA ASN A 16 28.43 5.37 38.79
C ASN A 16 28.24 4.35 39.95
N PRO A 17 27.71 3.10 39.73
CA PRO A 17 27.62 2.33 38.46
C PRO A 17 26.30 1.55 38.17
N ALA A 18 26.17 1.14 36.89
CA ALA A 18 25.39 0.07 36.25
C ALA A 18 24.33 -0.75 37.02
N GLU A 19 23.11 -0.81 36.45
CA GLU A 19 22.37 -2.06 36.18
C GLU A 19 21.35 -1.82 35.04
N GLU A 20 21.28 -2.73 34.07
CA GLU A 20 20.33 -2.76 32.96
C GLU A 20 18.88 -2.88 33.45
N VAL A 21 17.98 -2.03 32.95
CA VAL A 21 16.55 -2.35 32.86
C VAL A 21 16.04 -1.84 31.51
N ALA A 22 15.48 -2.76 30.71
CA ALA A 22 14.88 -2.51 29.41
C ALA A 22 13.77 -1.44 29.48
N PRO A 23 13.59 -0.57 28.47
CA PRO A 23 12.48 0.38 28.47
C PRO A 23 11.16 -0.35 28.20
N ALA A 24 10.21 -0.12 29.10
CA ALA A 24 8.85 -0.63 29.06
C ALA A 24 8.09 -0.15 27.82
N ALA A 25 7.39 -1.08 27.16
CA ALA A 25 6.44 -0.80 26.10
C ALA A 25 5.29 0.06 26.63
N THR A 26 5.03 1.18 25.95
CA THR A 26 3.89 2.05 26.25
C THR A 26 2.68 1.51 25.49
N ILE A 27 1.69 0.97 26.21
CA ILE A 27 0.44 0.44 25.68
C ILE A 27 -0.48 1.62 25.30
N LEU A 28 -0.87 1.73 24.02
CA LEU A 28 -1.87 2.70 23.54
C LEU A 28 -3.28 2.29 23.99
N ALA A 29 -4.07 3.27 24.44
CA ALA A 29 -5.35 3.10 25.09
C ALA A 29 -6.54 3.17 24.11
N SER A 30 -7.48 2.22 24.22
CA SER A 30 -8.87 2.33 23.77
C SER A 30 -9.55 3.59 24.33
N ALA A 31 -10.68 4.03 23.76
CA ALA A 31 -11.47 5.10 24.35
C ALA A 31 -11.85 4.71 25.80
N ARG A 32 -11.17 5.37 26.75
CA ARG A 32 -11.26 5.11 28.19
C ARG A 32 -11.90 6.32 28.83
N PHE A 33 -12.97 6.09 29.58
CA PHE A 33 -13.43 7.06 30.55
C PHE A 33 -13.22 6.49 31.96
N THR A 34 -12.84 7.39 32.87
CA THR A 34 -12.71 7.08 34.28
C THR A 34 -14.01 7.51 34.95
N GLU A 35 -14.59 6.66 35.78
CA GLU A 35 -15.75 7.05 36.58
C GLU A 35 -15.39 8.25 37.49
N ALA A 36 -16.24 9.28 37.47
CA ALA A 36 -16.11 10.46 38.32
C ALA A 36 -17.45 11.23 38.32
N PRO A 37 -18.32 11.11 39.35
CA PRO A 37 -18.15 10.47 40.67
C PRO A 37 -18.43 8.95 40.73
N ASP A 38 -18.19 8.31 41.88
CA ASP A 38 -18.48 6.89 42.19
C ASP A 38 -19.79 6.35 41.58
N ALA A 39 -19.76 5.16 40.98
CA ALA A 39 -20.93 4.61 40.28
C ALA A 39 -21.94 4.04 41.28
N ALA A 40 -23.23 4.23 40.99
CA ALA A 40 -24.26 3.67 41.87
C ALA A 40 -24.32 2.14 41.74
N ALA A 41 -24.47 1.43 42.85
CA ALA A 41 -24.65 -0.02 42.92
C ALA A 41 -26.07 -0.51 42.52
N ASP A 42 -26.79 0.26 41.68
CA ASP A 42 -28.14 -0.04 41.24
C ASP A 42 -28.50 0.60 39.88
N THR A 43 -29.74 0.39 39.43
CA THR A 43 -30.27 0.89 38.14
C THR A 43 -30.29 2.42 37.99
N THR A 44 -30.00 3.20 39.05
CA THR A 44 -29.93 4.67 39.01
C THR A 44 -28.57 5.20 38.54
N THR A 45 -27.62 4.31 38.24
CA THR A 45 -26.30 4.70 37.70
C THR A 45 -26.41 5.66 36.52
N ALA A 46 -25.61 6.73 36.57
CA ALA A 46 -25.48 7.69 35.48
C ALA A 46 -24.60 7.16 34.34
N TYR A 47 -23.78 6.15 34.62
CA TYR A 47 -22.78 5.63 33.69
C TYR A 47 -23.41 4.69 32.66
N ALA A 48 -23.00 4.89 31.41
CA ALA A 48 -23.32 3.99 30.32
C ALA A 48 -22.02 3.55 29.64
N LEU A 49 -22.00 2.30 29.17
CA LEU A 49 -20.88 1.73 28.45
C LEU A 49 -21.37 1.22 27.09
N GLY A 50 -20.67 1.60 26.02
CA GLY A 50 -20.90 1.14 24.65
C GLY A 50 -20.05 -0.06 24.29
N ALA A 51 -20.47 -0.82 23.26
CA ALA A 51 -19.70 -1.97 22.78
C ALA A 51 -18.38 -1.50 22.17
N GLY A 52 -17.27 -2.11 22.61
CA GLY A 52 -15.91 -1.71 22.25
C GLY A 52 -15.28 -0.67 23.19
N GLU A 53 -16.03 -0.12 24.14
CA GLU A 53 -15.52 0.84 25.12
C GLU A 53 -14.94 0.15 26.36
N THR A 54 -14.09 0.86 27.10
CA THR A 54 -13.53 0.42 28.39
C THR A 54 -13.76 1.48 29.46
N ALA A 55 -14.44 1.12 30.55
CA ALA A 55 -14.53 1.93 31.75
C ALA A 55 -13.39 1.60 32.71
N GLN A 56 -12.83 2.63 33.36
CA GLN A 56 -11.93 2.47 34.50
C GLN A 56 -12.64 2.94 35.77
N GLY A 57 -12.64 2.09 36.78
CA GLY A 57 -13.20 2.41 38.10
C GLY A 57 -12.33 1.93 39.26
N ASP A 58 -12.77 2.25 40.46
CA ASP A 58 -12.10 1.98 41.73
C ASP A 58 -13.13 1.57 42.79
N LEU A 59 -13.08 0.30 43.19
CA LEU A 59 -13.86 -0.22 44.30
C LEU A 59 -13.34 0.39 45.60
N SER A 60 -13.95 1.49 46.01
CA SER A 60 -13.44 2.45 46.99
C SER A 60 -13.52 1.93 48.44
N VAL A 61 -14.43 0.99 48.70
CA VAL A 61 -14.65 0.34 50.00
C VAL A 61 -14.91 -1.16 49.85
N LEU A 62 -14.74 -1.94 50.93
CA LEU A 62 -15.09 -3.38 50.87
C LEU A 62 -16.59 -3.55 50.64
N GLY A 63 -16.94 -4.38 49.65
CA GLY A 63 -18.31 -4.57 49.17
C GLY A 63 -18.83 -3.46 48.26
N ASP A 64 -17.93 -2.65 47.71
CA ASP A 64 -18.29 -1.68 46.67
C ASP A 64 -18.69 -2.37 45.36
N HIS A 65 -19.62 -1.75 44.64
CA HIS A 65 -20.21 -2.26 43.40
C HIS A 65 -20.54 -1.12 42.45
N ASP A 66 -19.92 -1.17 41.27
CA ASP A 66 -20.14 -0.14 40.25
C ASP A 66 -20.99 -0.69 39.12
N TRP A 67 -22.14 -0.05 38.89
CA TRP A 67 -23.04 -0.46 37.81
C TRP A 67 -22.89 0.44 36.58
N TYR A 68 -22.86 -0.19 35.41
CA TYR A 68 -22.80 0.46 34.10
C TYR A 68 -24.01 0.06 33.26
N ARG A 69 -24.73 1.05 32.73
CA ARG A 69 -25.88 0.82 31.83
C ARG A 69 -25.38 0.45 30.43
N VAL A 70 -25.82 -0.69 29.90
CA VAL A 70 -25.48 -1.13 28.53
C VAL A 70 -26.76 -1.37 27.72
N ASN A 71 -26.69 -1.17 26.40
CA ASN A 71 -27.79 -1.46 25.49
C ASN A 71 -27.44 -2.71 24.67
N LEU A 72 -28.20 -3.79 24.84
CA LEU A 72 -28.01 -5.04 24.12
C LEU A 72 -29.11 -5.26 23.10
N VAL A 73 -28.82 -5.99 22.02
CA VAL A 73 -29.74 -6.31 20.93
C VAL A 73 -30.09 -7.80 20.97
N ALA A 74 -31.38 -8.13 20.84
CA ALA A 74 -31.86 -9.51 20.80
C ALA A 74 -31.12 -10.35 19.76
N GLY A 75 -30.71 -11.55 20.14
CA GLY A 75 -30.00 -12.51 19.30
C GLY A 75 -28.51 -12.23 19.12
N GLN A 76 -27.98 -11.15 19.69
CA GLN A 76 -26.54 -10.84 19.64
C GLN A 76 -25.82 -11.37 20.87
N THR A 77 -24.62 -11.91 20.64
CA THR A 77 -23.72 -12.37 21.69
C THR A 77 -22.71 -11.27 22.03
N TYR A 78 -22.41 -11.12 23.31
CA TYR A 78 -21.49 -10.12 23.84
C TYR A 78 -20.51 -10.79 24.80
N THR A 79 -19.27 -10.33 24.82
CA THR A 79 -18.26 -10.74 25.79
C THR A 79 -17.92 -9.56 26.68
N PHE A 80 -18.14 -9.70 27.98
CA PHE A 80 -17.82 -8.73 29.02
C PHE A 80 -16.56 -9.18 29.74
N ASN A 81 -15.58 -8.29 29.92
CA ASN A 81 -14.34 -8.60 30.65
C ASN A 81 -14.14 -7.60 31.78
N LEU A 82 -13.85 -8.11 32.97
CA LEU A 82 -13.51 -7.34 34.15
C LEU A 82 -12.16 -7.81 34.67
N ALA A 83 -11.20 -6.89 34.77
CA ALA A 83 -9.87 -7.20 35.27
C ALA A 83 -9.37 -6.09 36.22
N GLY A 84 -8.54 -6.46 37.20
CA GLY A 84 -7.80 -5.49 38.01
C GLY A 84 -6.94 -4.58 37.13
N SER A 85 -6.93 -3.28 37.43
CA SER A 85 -6.21 -2.28 36.64
C SER A 85 -5.44 -1.30 37.52
N GLY A 86 -4.64 -0.43 36.90
CA GLY A 86 -3.98 0.68 37.60
C GLY A 86 -2.92 0.26 38.64
N ASN A 87 -2.71 1.13 39.64
CA ASN A 87 -1.62 0.97 40.62
C ASN A 87 -2.02 0.11 41.83
N THR A 88 -3.32 -0.06 42.06
CA THR A 88 -3.90 -0.88 43.13
C THR A 88 -4.96 -1.81 42.56
N PRO A 89 -4.58 -2.79 41.72
CA PRO A 89 -5.54 -3.62 41.00
C PRO A 89 -6.34 -4.53 41.93
N VAL A 90 -7.63 -4.71 41.65
CA VAL A 90 -8.43 -5.80 42.23
C VAL A 90 -7.85 -7.13 41.75
N VAL A 91 -7.39 -7.95 42.69
CA VAL A 91 -6.66 -9.19 42.37
C VAL A 91 -7.59 -10.32 41.93
N ASP A 92 -8.83 -10.32 42.42
CA ASP A 92 -9.83 -11.36 42.21
C ASP A 92 -11.19 -10.69 41.96
N THR A 93 -11.59 -10.63 40.69
CA THR A 93 -12.77 -9.86 40.26
C THR A 93 -14.03 -10.72 40.26
N TYR A 94 -15.20 -10.07 40.31
CA TYR A 94 -16.48 -10.73 40.18
C TYR A 94 -17.44 -9.90 39.35
N LEU A 95 -17.79 -10.43 38.18
CA LEU A 95 -18.59 -9.77 37.17
C LEU A 95 -20.02 -10.29 37.19
N ARG A 96 -21.02 -9.39 37.22
CA ARG A 96 -22.44 -9.76 37.17
C ARG A 96 -23.18 -8.96 36.11
N LEU A 97 -24.15 -9.58 35.46
CA LEU A 97 -25.06 -8.95 34.51
C LEU A 97 -26.49 -8.97 35.05
N HIS A 98 -27.19 -7.84 34.94
CA HIS A 98 -28.54 -7.63 35.45
C HIS A 98 -29.51 -7.19 34.34
N ASP A 99 -30.78 -7.59 34.47
CA ASP A 99 -31.87 -7.15 33.59
C ASP A 99 -32.29 -5.69 33.86
N ALA A 100 -33.23 -5.17 33.06
CA ALA A 100 -33.74 -3.80 33.18
C ALA A 100 -34.42 -3.48 34.53
N ASN A 101 -34.80 -4.50 35.32
CA ASN A 101 -35.37 -4.33 36.66
C ASN A 101 -34.34 -4.50 37.79
N GLY A 102 -33.06 -4.75 37.44
CA GLY A 102 -31.96 -4.95 38.38
C GLY A 102 -31.78 -6.40 38.87
N ASN A 103 -32.51 -7.37 38.32
CA ASN A 103 -32.31 -8.78 38.71
C ASN A 103 -31.05 -9.34 38.05
N GLN A 104 -30.20 -10.03 38.81
CA GLN A 104 -29.02 -10.70 38.26
C GLN A 104 -29.45 -11.86 37.35
N ILE A 105 -28.91 -11.91 36.14
CA ILE A 105 -29.23 -12.91 35.11
C ILE A 105 -28.01 -13.73 34.65
N ALA A 106 -26.79 -13.25 34.90
CA ALA A 106 -25.55 -13.99 34.63
C ALA A 106 -24.41 -13.46 35.51
N PHE A 107 -23.36 -14.26 35.71
CA PHE A 107 -22.16 -13.86 36.45
C PHE A 107 -20.95 -14.71 36.04
N ASP A 108 -19.75 -14.24 36.37
CA ASP A 108 -18.47 -14.94 36.23
C ASP A 108 -17.45 -14.40 37.24
N ASP A 109 -16.55 -15.24 37.78
CA ASP A 109 -15.44 -14.88 38.67
C ASP A 109 -14.05 -15.11 38.05
N ASP A 110 -13.78 -16.25 37.41
CA ASP A 110 -12.40 -16.65 37.05
C ASP A 110 -12.18 -17.09 35.59
N SER A 111 -13.12 -16.80 34.68
CA SER A 111 -12.99 -17.21 33.27
C SER A 111 -12.08 -16.30 32.41
N GLY A 112 -11.47 -15.26 33.00
CA GLY A 112 -10.51 -14.36 32.36
C GLY A 112 -9.04 -14.71 32.64
N VAL A 113 -8.11 -13.82 32.29
CA VAL A 113 -6.67 -14.04 32.56
C VAL A 113 -6.39 -13.93 34.06
N GLY A 114 -5.82 -14.98 34.66
CA GLY A 114 -5.56 -15.03 36.10
C GLY A 114 -6.84 -15.29 36.89
N ALA A 115 -7.12 -14.46 37.90
CA ALA A 115 -8.38 -14.46 38.65
C ALA A 115 -9.31 -13.30 38.20
N SER A 116 -9.22 -12.97 36.90
CA SER A 116 -10.10 -11.97 36.28
C SER A 116 -11.36 -12.63 35.75
N SER A 117 -12.45 -11.89 35.58
CA SER A 117 -13.73 -12.43 35.14
C SER A 117 -14.00 -12.13 33.66
N SER A 118 -14.54 -13.12 32.93
CA SER A 118 -14.94 -13.00 31.53
C SER A 118 -16.28 -13.69 31.29
N LEU A 119 -17.29 -12.92 30.89
CA LEU A 119 -18.66 -13.40 30.71
C LEU A 119 -19.12 -13.27 29.26
N VAL A 120 -19.49 -14.38 28.64
CA VAL A 120 -20.14 -14.41 27.31
C VAL A 120 -21.66 -14.51 27.49
N PHE A 121 -22.42 -13.60 26.89
CA PHE A 121 -23.87 -13.52 27.05
C PHE A 121 -24.59 -13.22 25.73
N THR A 122 -25.62 -14.00 25.41
CA THR A 122 -26.50 -13.75 24.25
C THR A 122 -27.82 -13.15 24.71
N ALA A 123 -28.13 -11.93 24.27
CA ALA A 123 -29.32 -11.22 24.72
C ALA A 123 -30.59 -11.83 24.11
N ALA A 124 -31.53 -12.29 24.94
CA ALA A 124 -32.80 -12.84 24.46
C ALA A 124 -33.81 -11.76 24.00
N ALA A 125 -33.61 -10.50 24.41
CA ALA A 125 -34.43 -9.36 24.04
C ALA A 125 -33.56 -8.10 23.93
N SER A 126 -33.91 -7.20 22.99
CA SER A 126 -33.24 -5.91 22.86
C SER A 126 -33.68 -4.99 24.00
N GLY A 127 -32.76 -4.28 24.62
CA GLY A 127 -33.09 -3.34 25.68
C GLY A 127 -31.91 -2.96 26.56
N VAL A 128 -32.24 -2.28 27.66
CA VAL A 128 -31.28 -1.84 28.66
C VAL A 128 -30.96 -2.99 29.61
N PHE A 129 -29.68 -3.19 29.88
CA PHE A 129 -29.13 -4.10 30.89
C PHE A 129 -28.12 -3.35 31.76
N PHE A 130 -27.70 -3.94 32.87
CA PHE A 130 -26.69 -3.36 33.76
C PHE A 130 -25.58 -4.34 34.06
N VAL A 131 -24.34 -3.91 33.88
CA VAL A 131 -23.13 -4.68 34.22
C VAL A 131 -22.62 -4.18 35.57
N ASN A 132 -22.32 -5.10 36.47
CA ASN A 132 -21.91 -4.84 37.84
C ASN A 132 -20.48 -5.36 38.04
N ALA A 133 -19.56 -4.42 38.31
CA ALA A 133 -18.18 -4.70 38.67
C ALA A 133 -18.02 -4.81 40.19
N GLY A 134 -17.37 -5.88 40.66
CA GLY A 134 -17.06 -6.09 42.07
C GLY A 134 -15.84 -6.98 42.28
N ALA A 135 -15.49 -7.21 43.54
CA ALA A 135 -14.45 -8.16 43.96
C ALA A 135 -15.08 -9.48 44.43
N TYR A 136 -14.37 -10.59 44.25
CA TYR A 136 -14.87 -11.89 44.73
C TYR A 136 -15.11 -11.87 46.25
N ASN A 137 -16.27 -12.37 46.67
CA ASN A 137 -16.77 -12.32 48.05
C ASN A 137 -16.75 -10.93 48.71
N ASP A 138 -16.75 -9.85 47.92
CA ASP A 138 -16.71 -8.47 48.41
C ASP A 138 -15.46 -8.18 49.27
N ALA A 139 -14.40 -8.98 49.09
CA ALA A 139 -13.29 -9.10 50.02
C ALA A 139 -12.10 -8.18 49.69
N ALA A 140 -12.16 -7.43 48.60
CA ALA A 140 -11.09 -6.55 48.15
C ALA A 140 -11.61 -5.19 47.67
N THR A 141 -10.73 -4.20 47.77
CA THR A 141 -10.85 -2.86 47.16
C THR A 141 -9.79 -2.73 46.07
N GLY A 142 -10.00 -1.83 45.13
CA GLY A 142 -8.99 -1.50 44.15
C GLY A 142 -9.54 -1.13 42.79
N GLN A 143 -8.61 -0.80 41.90
CA GLN A 143 -8.85 -0.32 40.56
C GLN A 143 -9.15 -1.49 39.62
N TYR A 144 -10.09 -1.29 38.70
CA TYR A 144 -10.46 -2.27 37.68
C TYR A 144 -10.65 -1.61 36.31
N ALA A 145 -10.71 -2.44 35.29
CA ALA A 145 -11.12 -2.07 33.95
C ALA A 145 -12.24 -3.00 33.51
N LEU A 146 -13.38 -2.41 33.13
CA LEU A 146 -14.54 -3.11 32.59
C LEU A 146 -14.66 -2.80 31.10
N SER A 147 -14.74 -3.84 30.27
CA SER A 147 -14.99 -3.70 28.83
C SER A 147 -16.06 -4.67 28.38
N PHE A 148 -16.71 -4.36 27.27
CA PHE A 148 -17.46 -5.40 26.57
C PHE A 148 -17.40 -5.21 25.06
N THR A 149 -17.46 -6.32 24.33
CA THR A 149 -17.44 -6.37 22.87
C THR A 149 -18.68 -7.12 22.40
N GLN A 150 -19.21 -6.70 21.26
CA GLN A 150 -20.22 -7.48 20.56
C GLN A 150 -19.52 -8.53 19.71
N ALA A 151 -19.85 -9.80 19.90
CA ALA A 151 -19.50 -10.82 18.93
C ALA A 151 -20.32 -10.56 17.67
N ASN A 152 -19.66 -10.40 16.53
CA ASN A 152 -20.33 -10.35 15.24
C ASN A 152 -21.02 -11.69 15.04
N SER A 153 -22.34 -11.73 15.18
CA SER A 153 -23.16 -12.88 14.76
C SER A 153 -23.24 -12.92 13.23
N GLN A 154 -22.09 -13.06 12.57
CA GLN A 154 -22.03 -13.86 11.36
C GLN A 154 -21.66 -15.26 11.82
N THR A 155 -22.45 -16.26 11.41
CA THR A 155 -21.94 -17.62 11.43
C THR A 155 -20.83 -17.64 10.40
N ASP A 156 -19.57 -17.65 10.87
CA ASP A 156 -18.44 -17.83 9.97
C ASP A 156 -18.67 -19.11 9.16
N PRO A 157 -18.44 -19.09 7.83
CA PRO A 157 -18.61 -20.28 7.02
C PRO A 157 -17.69 -21.38 7.56
N THR A 158 -18.27 -22.39 8.20
CA THR A 158 -17.51 -23.57 8.63
C THR A 158 -17.18 -24.38 7.39
N VAL A 159 -15.91 -24.36 6.99
CA VAL A 159 -15.42 -25.28 5.97
C VAL A 159 -15.34 -26.64 6.65
N SER A 160 -16.08 -27.62 6.16
CA SER A 160 -15.97 -29.00 6.65
C SER A 160 -15.09 -29.79 5.69
N GLU A 161 -14.15 -30.53 6.24
CA GLU A 161 -13.35 -31.47 5.49
C GLU A 161 -14.25 -32.52 4.82
N ALA A 162 -14.20 -32.60 3.48
CA ALA A 162 -15.02 -33.52 2.68
C ALA A 162 -14.27 -34.81 2.29
N ALA A 163 -12.94 -34.74 2.30
CA ALA A 163 -11.98 -35.81 2.03
C ALA A 163 -10.67 -35.53 2.80
N ASP A 164 -9.96 -36.57 3.21
CA ASP A 164 -8.70 -36.51 3.98
C ASP A 164 -7.71 -35.45 3.44
N ALA A 165 -7.30 -34.51 4.30
CA ALA A 165 -6.34 -33.48 3.94
C ALA A 165 -4.93 -34.07 3.79
N ALA A 166 -4.25 -33.74 2.68
CA ALA A 166 -2.91 -34.26 2.45
C ALA A 166 -1.91 -33.68 3.47
N ALA A 167 -1.08 -34.53 4.09
CA ALA A 167 0.02 -34.14 4.99
C ALA A 167 1.24 -33.50 4.28
N ASN A 168 1.02 -32.69 3.23
CA ASN A 168 2.06 -32.02 2.45
C ASN A 168 1.51 -30.82 1.65
N THR A 169 2.39 -30.14 0.90
CA THR A 169 2.05 -28.92 0.15
C THR A 169 1.02 -29.10 -0.97
N ALA A 170 0.67 -30.35 -1.33
CA ALA A 170 -0.39 -30.66 -2.29
C ALA A 170 -1.82 -30.59 -1.71
N THR A 171 -1.97 -30.24 -0.43
CA THR A 171 -3.30 -30.06 0.19
C THR A 171 -4.16 -29.08 -0.61
N THR A 172 -5.42 -29.47 -0.84
CA THR A 172 -6.41 -28.61 -1.49
C THR A 172 -7.15 -27.73 -0.50
N TYR A 173 -7.05 -28.01 0.80
CA TYR A 173 -7.69 -27.22 1.84
C TYR A 173 -6.95 -25.92 2.08
N ALA A 174 -7.71 -24.84 2.13
CA ALA A 174 -7.22 -23.52 2.48
C ALA A 174 -8.13 -22.88 3.53
N LEU A 175 -7.57 -22.02 4.36
CA LEU A 175 -8.29 -21.32 5.40
C LEU A 175 -7.92 -19.83 5.39
N ALA A 176 -8.91 -18.95 5.31
CA ALA A 176 -8.73 -17.51 5.40
C ALA A 176 -8.90 -16.99 6.83
N GLY A 177 -8.45 -15.76 7.09
CA GLY A 177 -8.62 -15.12 8.40
C GLY A 177 -10.10 -14.95 8.77
N GLY A 178 -10.48 -15.41 9.96
CA GLY A 178 -11.87 -15.46 10.42
C GLY A 178 -12.59 -16.78 10.13
N GLU A 179 -12.09 -17.62 9.22
CA GLU A 179 -12.73 -18.90 8.92
C GLU A 179 -12.40 -19.98 9.98
N THR A 180 -13.29 -20.97 10.08
CA THR A 180 -13.08 -22.18 10.87
C THR A 180 -13.12 -23.41 9.96
N LEU A 181 -12.05 -24.20 9.94
CA LEU A 181 -12.07 -25.53 9.36
C LEU A 181 -12.47 -26.54 10.43
N ARG A 182 -13.48 -27.35 10.16
CA ARG A 182 -13.78 -28.56 10.94
C ARG A 182 -13.19 -29.78 10.23
N GLY A 183 -12.15 -30.36 10.82
CA GLY A 183 -11.43 -31.52 10.29
C GLY A 183 -11.59 -32.78 11.15
N THR A 184 -11.13 -33.92 10.63
CA THR A 184 -11.09 -35.21 11.33
C THR A 184 -9.78 -35.92 11.04
N LEU A 185 -8.93 -36.08 12.06
CA LEU A 185 -7.80 -37.00 11.99
C LEU A 185 -8.34 -38.44 11.94
N GLY A 186 -8.20 -39.11 10.80
CA GLY A 186 -8.76 -40.41 10.49
C GLY A 186 -8.05 -41.58 11.17
N SER A 187 -6.80 -41.41 11.61
CA SER A 187 -6.04 -42.43 12.34
C SER A 187 -4.95 -41.84 13.24
N ASN A 188 -4.35 -42.67 14.10
CA ASN A 188 -3.19 -42.25 14.89
C ASN A 188 -2.00 -41.96 13.96
N GLY A 189 -1.40 -40.77 14.10
CA GLY A 189 -0.33 -40.27 13.22
C GLY A 189 -0.82 -39.64 11.93
N ASP A 190 -2.11 -39.33 11.87
CA ASP A 190 -2.67 -38.54 10.79
C ASP A 190 -2.39 -37.05 10.97
N HIS A 191 -2.25 -36.36 9.85
CA HIS A 191 -1.88 -34.95 9.78
C HIS A 191 -2.58 -34.26 8.63
N ASP A 192 -3.37 -33.25 8.98
CA ASP A 192 -4.10 -32.46 8.00
C ASP A 192 -3.35 -31.17 7.76
N TRP A 193 -2.80 -30.99 6.55
CA TRP A 193 -2.23 -29.70 6.19
C TRP A 193 -3.30 -28.81 5.59
N VAL A 194 -3.32 -27.57 6.05
CA VAL A 194 -4.25 -26.53 5.61
C VAL A 194 -3.45 -25.33 5.13
N ARG A 195 -3.64 -24.96 3.87
CA ARG A 195 -2.95 -23.82 3.27
C ARG A 195 -3.50 -22.51 3.85
N ILE A 196 -2.62 -21.63 4.27
CA ILE A 196 -2.95 -20.30 4.79
C ILE A 196 -2.05 -19.27 4.10
N GLU A 197 -2.57 -18.09 3.83
CA GLU A 197 -1.78 -16.97 3.31
C GLU A 197 -1.46 -16.05 4.47
N LEU A 198 -0.18 -15.92 4.80
CA LEU A 198 0.29 -15.01 5.85
C LEU A 198 0.98 -13.81 5.24
N VAL A 199 0.96 -12.72 5.99
CA VAL A 199 1.40 -11.43 5.53
C VAL A 199 2.53 -10.92 6.43
N ALA A 200 3.67 -10.55 5.86
CA ALA A 200 4.85 -10.13 6.61
C ALA A 200 4.53 -8.99 7.61
N GLY A 201 5.06 -9.08 8.82
CA GLY A 201 4.82 -8.12 9.90
C GLY A 201 3.50 -8.32 10.65
N GLN A 202 2.56 -9.11 10.13
CA GLN A 202 1.29 -9.38 10.83
C GLN A 202 1.43 -10.51 11.85
N THR A 203 0.79 -10.33 13.01
CA THR A 203 0.73 -11.34 14.07
C THR A 203 -0.62 -12.05 14.02
N TYR A 204 -0.56 -13.36 13.82
CA TYR A 204 -1.72 -14.25 13.75
C TYR A 204 -1.78 -15.11 15.00
N SER A 205 -2.99 -15.47 15.41
CA SER A 205 -3.31 -16.46 16.42
C SER A 205 -4.06 -17.61 15.77
N PHE A 206 -3.44 -18.78 15.74
CA PHE A 206 -4.05 -20.00 15.25
C PHE A 206 -4.48 -20.84 16.45
N SER A 207 -5.71 -21.35 16.48
CA SER A 207 -6.14 -22.25 17.53
C SER A 207 -6.73 -23.52 16.96
N MET A 208 -6.35 -24.65 17.55
CA MET A 208 -6.86 -25.98 17.21
C MET A 208 -7.53 -26.57 18.45
N THR A 209 -8.86 -26.71 18.38
CA THR A 209 -9.67 -27.20 19.50
C THR A 209 -10.29 -28.55 19.16
N GLY A 210 -10.21 -29.53 20.05
CA GLY A 210 -10.97 -30.77 19.89
C GLY A 210 -12.48 -30.53 19.93
N THR A 211 -13.21 -30.97 18.90
CA THR A 211 -14.67 -30.73 18.79
C THR A 211 -15.45 -32.00 18.51
N GLY A 212 -16.77 -31.97 18.74
CA GLY A 212 -17.67 -33.09 18.47
C GLY A 212 -17.60 -34.24 19.48
N ALA A 213 -18.30 -35.35 19.16
CA ALA A 213 -18.43 -36.51 20.05
C ALA A 213 -17.17 -37.39 20.11
N ALA A 214 -16.23 -37.17 19.19
CA ALA A 214 -14.93 -37.85 19.10
C ALA A 214 -13.81 -36.81 19.06
N ALA A 215 -13.86 -35.83 19.95
CA ALA A 215 -12.90 -34.74 20.02
C ALA A 215 -11.47 -35.25 20.28
N ILE A 216 -10.48 -34.60 19.66
CA ILE A 216 -9.07 -34.76 20.03
C ILE A 216 -8.87 -34.11 21.40
N TYR A 217 -8.32 -34.87 22.35
CA TYR A 217 -8.16 -34.39 23.73
C TYR A 217 -6.89 -33.57 23.96
N ASP A 218 -5.91 -33.68 23.06
CA ASP A 218 -4.58 -33.12 23.18
C ASP A 218 -4.06 -32.78 21.78
N THR A 219 -4.27 -31.53 21.37
CA THR A 219 -3.98 -31.10 19.99
C THR A 219 -2.51 -30.71 19.85
N TYR A 220 -1.98 -30.78 18.64
CA TYR A 220 -0.61 -30.33 18.35
C TYR A 220 -0.56 -29.60 17.02
N LEU A 221 -0.42 -28.28 17.10
CA LEU A 221 -0.46 -27.40 15.95
C LEU A 221 0.95 -26.97 15.54
N ARG A 222 1.30 -27.19 14.26
CA ARG A 222 2.56 -26.74 13.68
C ARG A 222 2.31 -25.75 12.56
N LEU A 223 3.21 -24.78 12.41
CA LEU A 223 3.25 -23.87 11.27
C LEU A 223 4.46 -24.20 10.39
N ARG A 224 4.23 -24.22 9.08
CA ARG A 224 5.24 -24.54 8.06
C ARG A 224 5.33 -23.48 6.98
N ASP A 225 6.53 -23.26 6.45
CA ASP A 225 6.79 -22.35 5.33
C ASP A 225 6.33 -22.93 3.97
N SER A 226 6.52 -22.15 2.89
CA SER A 226 6.12 -22.53 1.53
C SER A 226 6.83 -23.77 0.98
N ALA A 227 8.00 -24.13 1.53
CA ALA A 227 8.73 -25.36 1.19
C ALA A 227 8.30 -26.57 2.05
N GLY A 228 7.39 -26.36 3.02
CA GLY A 228 6.91 -27.38 3.96
C GLY A 228 7.78 -27.54 5.22
N THR A 229 8.77 -26.66 5.43
CA THR A 229 9.64 -26.69 6.60
C THR A 229 8.90 -26.15 7.81
N GLN A 230 8.94 -26.86 8.94
CA GLN A 230 8.34 -26.39 10.20
C GLN A 230 9.12 -25.19 10.76
N ILE A 231 8.40 -24.12 11.10
CA ILE A 231 8.96 -22.86 11.59
C ILE A 231 8.41 -22.44 12.96
N ALA A 232 7.25 -22.95 13.37
CA ALA A 232 6.70 -22.76 14.72
C ALA A 232 5.77 -23.91 15.11
N TYR A 233 5.47 -24.08 16.40
CA TYR A 233 4.53 -25.09 16.91
C TYR A 233 4.01 -24.73 18.30
N ASP A 234 2.87 -25.32 18.69
CA ASP A 234 2.27 -25.26 20.03
C ASP A 234 1.41 -26.51 20.31
N ASP A 235 1.34 -26.97 21.57
CA ASP A 235 0.48 -28.07 22.04
C ASP A 235 -0.56 -27.65 23.10
N ASP A 236 -0.22 -26.81 24.08
CA ASP A 236 -1.04 -26.63 25.30
C ASP A 236 -1.37 -25.17 25.69
N SER A 237 -1.15 -24.20 24.79
CA SER A 237 -1.38 -22.78 25.11
C SER A 237 -2.85 -22.33 25.02
N GLY A 238 -3.77 -23.21 24.63
CA GLY A 238 -5.22 -22.98 24.57
C GLY A 238 -5.98 -23.49 25.79
N ALA A 239 -7.32 -23.44 25.77
CA ALA A 239 -8.14 -23.92 26.88
C ALA A 239 -8.01 -25.44 27.05
N GLY A 240 -7.61 -25.92 28.23
CA GLY A 240 -7.35 -27.35 28.45
C GLY A 240 -6.00 -27.77 27.84
N ASN A 241 -5.98 -28.85 27.06
CA ASN A 241 -4.80 -29.30 26.30
C ASN A 241 -4.97 -28.99 24.80
N ASN A 242 -5.56 -27.83 24.49
CA ASN A 242 -5.71 -27.38 23.11
C ASN A 242 -4.53 -26.48 22.74
N SER A 243 -4.12 -26.47 21.48
CA SER A 243 -3.03 -25.62 20.99
C SER A 243 -3.52 -24.25 20.56
N THR A 244 -2.77 -23.20 20.94
CA THR A 244 -2.92 -21.83 20.41
C THR A 244 -1.55 -21.27 20.06
N LEU A 245 -1.30 -21.06 18.77
CA LEU A 245 -0.03 -20.59 18.23
C LEU A 245 -0.14 -19.11 17.82
N ILE A 246 0.69 -18.26 18.42
CA ILE A 246 0.85 -16.87 17.99
C ILE A 246 2.11 -16.75 17.12
N PHE A 247 1.98 -16.19 15.93
CA PHE A 247 3.09 -16.06 14.99
C PHE A 247 3.08 -14.73 14.25
N THR A 248 4.21 -14.03 14.26
CA THR A 248 4.45 -12.86 13.40
C THR A 248 5.17 -13.31 12.14
N ALA A 249 4.51 -13.21 10.98
CA ALA A 249 5.13 -13.61 9.72
C ALA A 249 6.28 -12.66 9.36
N THR A 250 7.41 -13.19 8.87
CA THR A 250 8.56 -12.38 8.45
C THR A 250 8.60 -12.16 6.94
N THR A 251 7.83 -12.94 6.18
CA THR A 251 7.66 -12.86 4.72
C THR A 251 6.19 -13.08 4.38
N SER A 252 5.66 -12.38 3.37
CA SER A 252 4.30 -12.62 2.88
C SER A 252 4.30 -13.83 1.95
N GLY A 253 3.22 -14.60 1.94
CA GLY A 253 3.01 -15.71 1.02
C GLY A 253 2.39 -16.94 1.69
N THR A 254 2.49 -18.07 1.01
CA THR A 254 1.85 -19.31 1.42
C THR A 254 2.59 -19.99 2.58
N TYR A 255 1.83 -20.33 3.62
CA TYR A 255 2.22 -21.17 4.73
C TYR A 255 1.25 -22.35 4.86
N TYR A 256 1.58 -23.31 5.72
CA TYR A 256 0.72 -24.45 6.01
C TYR A 256 0.58 -24.64 7.52
N LEU A 257 -0.66 -24.72 8.00
CA LEU A 257 -0.97 -25.24 9.32
C LEU A 257 -1.02 -26.76 9.22
N ASP A 258 -0.27 -27.42 10.08
CA ASP A 258 -0.20 -28.87 10.18
C ASP A 258 -0.88 -29.28 11.47
N ALA A 259 -2.16 -29.64 11.34
CA ALA A 259 -3.02 -30.07 12.43
C ALA A 259 -2.76 -31.54 12.77
N GLY A 260 -2.42 -31.81 14.03
CA GLY A 260 -2.13 -33.15 14.51
C GLY A 260 -2.53 -33.35 15.97
N ALA A 261 -2.20 -34.52 16.50
CA ALA A 261 -2.37 -34.88 17.90
C ALA A 261 -1.00 -34.98 18.60
N TYR A 262 -0.93 -34.64 19.89
CA TYR A 262 0.31 -34.77 20.64
C TYR A 262 0.83 -36.22 20.60
N ASN A 263 2.13 -36.40 20.27
CA ASN A 263 2.77 -37.71 20.03
C ASN A 263 2.05 -38.62 19.03
N ASP A 264 1.26 -38.06 18.11
CA ASP A 264 0.50 -38.81 17.11
C ASP A 264 -0.46 -39.84 17.75
N ALA A 265 -0.85 -39.59 19.01
CA ALA A 265 -1.45 -40.60 19.88
C ALA A 265 -2.97 -40.74 19.72
N TYR A 266 -3.60 -39.79 19.04
CA TYR A 266 -5.06 -39.68 18.98
C TYR A 266 -5.55 -39.47 17.55
N ALA A 267 -6.79 -39.92 17.31
CA ALA A 267 -7.59 -39.65 16.12
C ALA A 267 -8.90 -39.01 16.60
N GLY A 268 -9.51 -38.13 15.81
CA GLY A 268 -10.69 -37.41 16.25
C GLY A 268 -10.96 -36.11 15.51
N GLN A 269 -12.04 -35.45 15.91
CA GLN A 269 -12.52 -34.20 15.33
C GLN A 269 -11.89 -32.98 16.00
N TYR A 270 -11.65 -31.95 15.20
CA TYR A 270 -11.16 -30.65 15.66
C TYR A 270 -11.74 -29.51 14.84
N ASP A 271 -11.76 -28.33 15.45
CA ASP A 271 -11.96 -27.06 14.78
C ASP A 271 -10.62 -26.30 14.78
N LEU A 272 -10.15 -25.93 13.60
CA LEU A 272 -8.96 -25.12 13.37
C LEU A 272 -9.38 -23.73 12.93
N THR A 273 -8.92 -22.72 13.65
CA THR A 273 -9.32 -21.32 13.45
C THR A 273 -8.10 -20.42 13.31
N VAL A 274 -8.21 -19.41 12.45
CA VAL A 274 -7.20 -18.35 12.27
C VAL A 274 -7.82 -17.03 12.72
N SER A 275 -7.24 -16.38 13.73
CA SER A 275 -7.71 -15.11 14.31
C SER A 275 -6.56 -14.11 14.44
N GLY A 276 -6.78 -12.81 14.24
CA GLY A 276 -5.73 -11.80 14.45
C GLY A 276 -5.90 -10.46 13.73
N GLN A 277 -6.56 -9.52 14.40
CA GLN A 277 -6.14 -8.12 14.46
C GLN A 277 -6.22 -7.68 15.94
N THR A 278 -5.08 -7.51 16.60
CA THR A 278 -5.00 -6.90 17.95
C THR A 278 -4.02 -5.74 17.93
N GLY A 279 -4.57 -4.52 17.86
CA GLY A 279 -3.82 -3.27 17.97
C GLY A 279 -4.48 -2.13 17.20
N THR A 280 -5.25 -1.28 17.88
CA THR A 280 -5.73 0.00 17.34
C THR A 280 -4.60 1.02 17.33
N VAL A 281 -3.79 0.97 16.29
CA VAL A 281 -3.39 2.16 15.53
C VAL A 281 -4.32 2.15 14.32
N GLN A 282 -4.72 3.30 13.80
CA GLN A 282 -5.21 3.34 12.41
C GLN A 282 -4.23 2.54 11.52
N PRO A 283 -4.71 1.74 10.55
CA PRO A 283 -3.95 0.65 9.95
C PRO A 283 -2.55 1.11 9.50
N PRO A 284 -1.45 0.41 9.84
CA PRO A 284 -0.50 0.15 8.77
C PRO A 284 -1.32 -0.60 7.72
N VAL A 285 -1.38 -0.05 6.52
CA VAL A 285 -1.83 -0.73 5.30
C VAL A 285 -1.46 -2.20 5.46
N ALA A 286 -2.44 -3.11 5.33
CA ALA A 286 -2.12 -4.53 5.12
C ALA A 286 -0.94 -4.54 4.15
N PRO A 287 0.18 -5.28 4.35
CA PRO A 287 0.99 -5.57 3.19
C PRO A 287 0.00 -6.11 2.20
N GLU A 288 -0.06 -5.36 1.12
CA GLU A 288 -0.99 -5.49 0.04
C GLU A 288 -1.46 -6.94 -0.05
N PRO A 289 -2.77 -7.25 -0.15
CA PRO A 289 -3.10 -8.43 -0.94
C PRO A 289 -2.23 -8.26 -2.19
N PRO A 290 -1.29 -9.20 -2.47
CA PRO A 290 -0.13 -8.94 -3.33
C PRO A 290 -0.65 -8.14 -4.48
N ALA A 291 -0.21 -6.87 -4.56
CA ALA A 291 -0.82 -5.85 -5.37
C ALA A 291 -1.66 -6.50 -6.46
N VAL A 292 -2.99 -6.49 -6.36
CA VAL A 292 -3.72 -6.43 -7.62
C VAL A 292 -3.57 -5.00 -8.06
N ALA A 293 -2.31 -4.60 -8.28
CA ALA A 293 -1.98 -3.43 -8.99
C ALA A 293 -2.70 -3.59 -10.30
N LEU A 294 -3.41 -2.55 -10.68
CA LEU A 294 -3.53 -2.25 -12.10
C LEU A 294 -2.14 -1.88 -12.69
N THR A 295 -1.07 -2.59 -12.29
CA THR A 295 0.03 -2.86 -13.20
C THR A 295 -0.63 -3.37 -14.47
N PRO A 296 -0.33 -2.78 -15.64
CA PRO A 296 -0.90 -3.25 -16.89
C PRO A 296 -0.62 -4.74 -16.97
N ALA A 297 -1.66 -5.58 -16.95
CA ALA A 297 -1.58 -7.05 -16.87
C ALA A 297 -0.26 -7.57 -17.47
N ARG A 298 0.76 -7.70 -16.60
CA ARG A 298 2.12 -8.03 -17.00
C ARG A 298 2.25 -9.53 -16.93
N LEU A 299 2.87 -10.12 -17.94
CA LEU A 299 3.13 -11.54 -17.92
C LEU A 299 4.24 -11.82 -16.90
N VAL A 300 3.95 -12.58 -15.85
CA VAL A 300 5.00 -13.00 -14.91
C VAL A 300 5.47 -14.40 -15.30
N GLU A 301 6.78 -14.56 -15.40
CA GLU A 301 7.40 -15.86 -15.49
C GLU A 301 7.24 -16.61 -14.15
N THR A 302 6.28 -17.52 -14.10
CA THR A 302 6.00 -18.36 -12.93
C THR A 302 6.83 -19.65 -12.88
N ALA A 303 7.50 -19.99 -13.97
CA ALA A 303 8.37 -21.15 -14.13
C ALA A 303 9.39 -20.85 -15.23
N ASP A 304 10.60 -21.38 -15.08
CA ASP A 304 11.73 -21.20 -16.00
C ASP A 304 11.32 -21.35 -17.47
N ALA A 305 11.44 -20.27 -18.23
CA ALA A 305 11.00 -20.21 -19.61
C ALA A 305 11.99 -20.95 -20.51
N ALA A 306 11.54 -22.06 -21.10
CA ALA A 306 12.42 -22.87 -21.95
C ALA A 306 13.11 -22.05 -23.06
N ALA A 307 14.43 -22.19 -23.19
CA ALA A 307 15.28 -21.63 -24.25
C ALA A 307 15.03 -22.24 -25.66
N ALA A 308 13.76 -22.42 -26.04
CA ALA A 308 13.34 -23.13 -27.24
C ALA A 308 11.95 -22.71 -27.71
N VAL A 309 11.62 -23.06 -28.96
CA VAL A 309 10.28 -22.83 -29.57
C VAL A 309 9.12 -23.49 -28.81
N THR A 310 9.43 -24.41 -27.88
CA THR A 310 8.46 -25.09 -27.01
C THR A 310 8.06 -24.29 -25.78
N THR A 311 8.56 -23.05 -25.61
CA THR A 311 8.14 -22.17 -24.52
C THR A 311 6.61 -22.03 -24.43
N SER A 312 6.11 -22.06 -23.19
CA SER A 312 4.70 -21.80 -22.85
C SER A 312 4.38 -20.31 -22.74
N TYR A 313 5.39 -19.45 -22.65
CA TYR A 313 5.20 -18.01 -22.48
C TYR A 313 4.90 -17.32 -23.81
N THR A 314 3.81 -16.55 -23.83
CA THR A 314 3.41 -15.74 -24.99
C THR A 314 3.23 -14.29 -24.54
N LEU A 315 4.05 -13.40 -25.11
CA LEU A 315 3.98 -11.96 -24.86
C LEU A 315 3.18 -11.28 -25.98
N ALA A 316 2.03 -10.70 -25.63
CA ALA A 316 1.24 -9.94 -26.59
C ALA A 316 1.89 -8.59 -26.90
N ILE A 317 1.70 -8.09 -28.12
CA ILE A 317 2.14 -6.73 -28.48
C ILE A 317 1.36 -5.71 -27.65
N GLY A 318 2.07 -4.71 -27.11
CA GLY A 318 1.57 -3.72 -26.18
C GLY A 318 1.60 -4.17 -24.71
N LYS A 319 2.20 -5.31 -24.41
CA LYS A 319 2.35 -5.85 -23.04
C LYS A 319 3.82 -5.95 -22.65
N THR A 320 4.03 -6.13 -21.36
CA THR A 320 5.34 -6.41 -20.78
C THR A 320 5.32 -7.74 -20.03
N ALA A 321 6.51 -8.25 -19.74
CA ALA A 321 6.75 -9.41 -18.91
C ALA A 321 7.80 -9.12 -17.83
N GLN A 322 7.75 -9.85 -16.73
CA GLN A 322 8.84 -9.95 -15.75
C GLN A 322 9.36 -11.38 -15.76
N GLY A 323 10.68 -11.52 -15.86
CA GLY A 323 11.36 -12.80 -15.85
C GLY A 323 12.56 -12.81 -14.92
N GLN A 324 13.11 -14.01 -14.76
CA GLN A 324 14.23 -14.29 -13.86
C GLN A 324 15.16 -15.29 -14.53
N LEU A 325 16.36 -14.83 -14.88
CA LEU A 325 17.44 -15.74 -15.26
C LEU A 325 17.89 -16.49 -14.00
N SER A 326 17.61 -17.79 -13.95
CA SER A 326 17.84 -18.70 -12.82
C SER A 326 19.33 -18.97 -12.60
N ALA A 327 20.15 -18.92 -13.66
CA ALA A 327 21.58 -19.19 -13.61
C ALA A 327 22.37 -18.45 -14.71
N ALA A 328 23.70 -18.44 -14.59
CA ALA A 328 24.55 -17.96 -15.68
C ALA A 328 24.39 -18.86 -16.93
N GLY A 329 24.10 -18.23 -18.07
CA GLY A 329 23.80 -18.91 -19.34
C GLY A 329 22.38 -19.39 -19.51
N ASP A 330 21.51 -19.01 -18.59
CA ASP A 330 20.08 -19.11 -18.77
C ASP A 330 19.57 -18.13 -19.84
N VAL A 331 18.55 -18.55 -20.59
CA VAL A 331 17.94 -17.78 -21.67
C VAL A 331 16.45 -18.12 -21.78
N ASP A 332 15.63 -17.11 -21.55
CA ASP A 332 14.17 -17.25 -21.51
C ASP A 332 13.55 -16.88 -22.85
N TRP A 333 12.74 -17.77 -23.41
CA TRP A 333 12.06 -17.47 -24.68
C TRP A 333 10.60 -17.10 -24.47
N PHE A 334 10.19 -16.00 -25.09
CA PHE A 334 8.80 -15.52 -25.15
C PHE A 334 8.31 -15.53 -26.58
N ARG A 335 7.22 -16.23 -26.84
CA ARG A 335 6.55 -16.24 -28.14
C ARG A 335 5.83 -14.92 -28.37
N ILE A 336 5.98 -14.37 -29.57
CA ILE A 336 5.29 -13.15 -30.01
C ILE A 336 4.69 -13.35 -31.41
N ASN A 337 3.65 -12.59 -31.75
CA ASN A 337 3.04 -12.60 -33.08
C ASN A 337 3.24 -11.25 -33.77
N LEU A 338 3.88 -11.26 -34.94
CA LEU A 338 4.17 -10.06 -35.72
C LEU A 338 3.36 -10.01 -37.02
N ILE A 339 3.16 -8.79 -37.53
CA ILE A 339 2.47 -8.52 -38.79
C ILE A 339 3.48 -7.95 -39.79
N ALA A 340 3.58 -8.54 -40.99
CA ALA A 340 4.47 -8.08 -42.05
C ALA A 340 4.26 -6.58 -42.37
N GLY A 341 5.35 -5.84 -42.50
CA GLY A 341 5.37 -4.42 -42.79
C GLY A 341 5.20 -3.52 -41.56
N GLN A 342 4.82 -4.06 -40.40
CA GLN A 342 4.73 -3.30 -39.15
C GLN A 342 6.10 -3.23 -38.46
N THR A 343 6.43 -2.06 -37.93
CA THR A 343 7.61 -1.86 -37.07
C THR A 343 7.25 -2.10 -35.61
N TYR A 344 8.13 -2.80 -34.91
CA TYR A 344 8.05 -3.09 -33.49
C TYR A 344 9.35 -2.72 -32.79
N THR A 345 9.27 -2.39 -31.51
CA THR A 345 10.42 -2.21 -30.64
C THR A 345 10.26 -3.12 -29.42
N PHE A 346 11.32 -3.87 -29.13
CA PHE A 346 11.42 -4.79 -28.01
C PHE A 346 12.53 -4.31 -27.09
N ALA A 347 12.31 -4.31 -25.79
CA ALA A 347 13.34 -3.91 -24.83
C ALA A 347 13.43 -4.92 -23.70
N MET A 348 14.66 -5.22 -23.28
CA MET A 348 14.99 -5.96 -22.08
C MET A 348 15.67 -5.01 -21.11
N VAL A 349 15.09 -4.83 -19.93
CA VAL A 349 15.56 -3.90 -18.91
C VAL A 349 15.88 -4.68 -17.64
N ALA A 350 17.04 -4.45 -17.05
CA ALA A 350 17.42 -5.04 -15.76
C ALA A 350 16.55 -4.49 -14.62
N THR A 351 15.46 -5.18 -14.29
CA THR A 351 14.49 -4.78 -13.24
C THR A 351 14.86 -5.34 -11.87
N GLY A 352 14.34 -4.72 -10.82
CA GLY A 352 14.64 -5.06 -9.43
C GLY A 352 15.82 -4.29 -8.85
N ASN A 353 16.10 -4.51 -7.56
CA ASN A 353 17.18 -3.80 -6.86
C ASN A 353 18.53 -4.05 -7.54
N VAL A 354 19.36 -3.02 -7.58
CA VAL A 354 20.75 -3.11 -8.05
C VAL A 354 21.46 -4.21 -7.22
N GLY A 355 21.75 -5.36 -7.84
CA GLY A 355 22.35 -6.53 -7.18
C GLY A 355 21.55 -7.85 -7.26
N VAL A 356 20.25 -7.78 -7.56
CA VAL A 356 19.42 -8.97 -7.88
C VAL A 356 18.99 -9.03 -9.35
N ARG A 357 19.16 -7.92 -10.06
CA ARG A 357 18.87 -7.77 -11.49
C ARG A 357 20.00 -8.30 -12.37
N VAL A 358 19.68 -8.55 -13.63
CA VAL A 358 20.69 -8.85 -14.66
C VAL A 358 21.68 -7.67 -14.78
N ASN A 359 22.98 -7.93 -14.75
CA ASN A 359 23.98 -6.84 -14.80
C ASN A 359 24.06 -6.17 -16.18
N ASP A 360 23.93 -6.97 -17.24
CA ASP A 360 24.15 -6.60 -18.62
C ASP A 360 23.27 -7.51 -19.48
N THR A 361 22.22 -6.94 -20.07
CA THR A 361 21.17 -7.71 -20.75
C THR A 361 21.61 -8.11 -22.16
N TYR A 362 21.02 -9.19 -22.68
CA TYR A 362 21.20 -9.59 -24.06
C TYR A 362 19.85 -10.03 -24.61
N LEU A 363 19.33 -9.29 -25.59
CA LEU A 363 18.07 -9.59 -26.24
C LEU A 363 18.30 -10.07 -27.66
N SER A 364 17.62 -11.13 -28.08
CA SER A 364 17.65 -11.62 -29.46
C SER A 364 16.24 -11.86 -29.98
N LEU A 365 15.94 -11.36 -31.19
CA LEU A 365 14.75 -11.73 -31.96
C LEU A 365 15.05 -12.96 -32.83
N ARG A 366 14.18 -13.97 -32.74
CA ARG A 366 14.30 -15.24 -33.47
C ARG A 366 13.06 -15.49 -34.34
N ASN A 367 13.25 -16.18 -35.46
CA ASN A 367 12.18 -16.57 -36.36
C ASN A 367 11.38 -17.78 -35.82
N SER A 368 10.36 -18.22 -36.56
CA SER A 368 9.50 -19.36 -36.19
C SER A 368 10.23 -20.71 -36.08
N THR A 369 11.46 -20.83 -36.61
CA THR A 369 12.29 -22.04 -36.46
C THR A 369 13.30 -21.93 -35.32
N GLY A 370 13.31 -20.82 -34.57
CA GLY A 370 14.26 -20.52 -33.50
C GLY A 370 15.61 -19.96 -33.98
N ALA A 371 15.77 -19.69 -35.27
CA ALA A 371 16.99 -19.08 -35.79
C ALA A 371 17.01 -17.58 -35.48
N GLU A 372 18.14 -17.09 -34.99
CA GLU A 372 18.36 -15.68 -34.67
C GLU A 372 18.31 -14.81 -35.92
N ILE A 373 17.60 -13.69 -35.81
CA ILE A 373 17.46 -12.68 -36.86
C ILE A 373 18.36 -11.49 -36.56
N ILE A 374 18.25 -10.97 -35.34
CA ILE A 374 18.95 -9.79 -34.84
C ILE A 374 19.05 -9.91 -33.32
N PHE A 375 20.08 -9.32 -32.74
CA PHE A 375 20.27 -9.20 -31.30
C PHE A 375 20.76 -7.81 -30.94
N ASP A 376 20.68 -7.48 -29.66
CA ASP A 376 21.21 -6.27 -29.05
C ASP A 376 21.64 -6.56 -27.60
N ASP A 377 22.69 -5.89 -27.13
CA ASP A 377 23.15 -5.90 -25.74
C ASP A 377 23.08 -4.51 -25.06
N ASP A 378 23.47 -3.43 -25.75
CA ASP A 378 23.73 -2.12 -25.12
C ASP A 378 23.02 -0.89 -25.75
N THR A 379 21.98 -1.03 -26.58
CA THR A 379 21.34 0.17 -27.19
C THR A 379 20.19 0.77 -26.36
N GLY A 380 19.79 0.12 -25.27
CA GLY A 380 18.88 0.67 -24.26
C GLY A 380 19.63 1.43 -23.15
N PRO A 381 18.89 2.04 -22.19
CA PRO A 381 19.51 2.87 -21.14
C PRO A 381 20.52 2.10 -20.28
N GLY A 382 21.76 2.56 -20.20
CA GLY A 382 22.82 1.87 -19.46
C GLY A 382 23.36 0.65 -20.22
N SER A 383 23.20 -0.54 -19.64
CA SER A 383 23.56 -1.83 -20.27
C SER A 383 22.32 -2.67 -20.56
N ASN A 384 21.25 -1.97 -20.96
CA ASN A 384 19.97 -2.58 -21.31
C ASN A 384 19.90 -2.77 -22.83
N SER A 385 19.13 -3.74 -23.30
CA SER A 385 19.05 -4.08 -24.71
C SER A 385 17.74 -3.61 -25.35
N THR A 386 17.80 -3.05 -26.56
CA THR A 386 16.64 -2.61 -27.34
C THR A 386 16.76 -3.01 -28.81
N ILE A 387 15.71 -3.62 -29.37
CA ILE A 387 15.65 -4.01 -30.79
C ILE A 387 14.48 -3.31 -31.45
N THR A 388 14.74 -2.50 -32.48
CA THR A 388 13.69 -2.03 -33.42
C THR A 388 13.73 -2.84 -34.71
N TYR A 389 12.60 -3.46 -35.08
CA TYR A 389 12.50 -4.36 -36.22
C TYR A 389 11.21 -4.15 -37.02
N THR A 390 11.32 -4.01 -38.35
CA THR A 390 10.19 -4.06 -39.27
C THR A 390 9.99 -5.49 -39.76
N ALA A 391 8.87 -6.11 -39.39
CA ALA A 391 8.62 -7.51 -39.69
C ALA A 391 8.52 -7.76 -41.20
N THR A 392 9.31 -8.71 -41.71
CA THR A 392 9.31 -9.07 -43.14
C THR A 392 8.23 -10.10 -43.49
N SER A 393 7.70 -10.82 -42.49
CA SER A 393 6.62 -11.80 -42.61
C SER A 393 5.69 -11.74 -41.40
N SER A 394 4.41 -12.07 -41.59
CA SER A 394 3.46 -12.23 -40.49
C SER A 394 3.58 -13.63 -39.90
N GLY A 395 3.40 -13.76 -38.58
CA GLY A 395 3.38 -15.05 -37.89
C GLY A 395 4.11 -15.04 -36.57
N GLU A 396 4.46 -16.24 -36.10
CA GLU A 396 5.16 -16.46 -34.83
C GLU A 396 6.66 -16.13 -34.93
N PHE A 397 7.14 -15.42 -33.92
CA PHE A 397 8.54 -15.12 -33.64
C PHE A 397 8.80 -15.36 -32.15
N TYR A 398 10.07 -15.29 -31.73
CA TYR A 398 10.45 -15.43 -30.33
C TYR A 398 11.43 -14.34 -29.91
N LEU A 399 11.22 -13.78 -28.73
CA LEU A 399 12.23 -12.99 -28.03
C LEU A 399 12.99 -13.94 -27.11
N ALA A 400 14.31 -13.94 -27.20
CA ALA A 400 15.20 -14.67 -26.31
C ALA A 400 15.90 -13.65 -25.40
N ALA A 401 15.51 -13.64 -24.13
CA ALA A 401 16.06 -12.78 -23.09
C ALA A 401 17.17 -13.52 -22.36
N GLY A 402 18.36 -12.92 -22.26
CA GLY A 402 19.52 -13.51 -21.60
C GLY A 402 20.46 -12.43 -21.05
N SER A 403 21.67 -12.82 -20.68
CA SER A 403 22.72 -11.89 -20.25
C SER A 403 23.92 -11.90 -21.18
N TYR A 404 24.59 -10.76 -21.29
CA TYR A 404 25.78 -10.65 -22.12
C TYR A 404 26.84 -11.67 -21.69
N ASN A 405 27.40 -12.36 -22.68
CA ASN A 405 28.34 -13.48 -22.51
C ASN A 405 27.85 -14.60 -21.57
N ASN A 406 26.53 -14.72 -21.33
CA ASN A 406 25.95 -15.74 -20.47
C ASN A 406 26.51 -15.71 -19.03
N THR A 407 26.79 -14.50 -18.51
CA THR A 407 27.55 -14.34 -17.26
C THR A 407 26.71 -14.03 -16.03
N SER A 408 25.53 -13.43 -16.20
CA SER A 408 24.73 -12.90 -15.09
C SER A 408 23.35 -13.57 -15.02
N PRO A 409 23.00 -14.24 -13.91
CA PRO A 409 21.59 -14.44 -13.56
C PRO A 409 20.96 -13.10 -13.14
N GLY A 410 19.66 -13.10 -12.90
CA GLY A 410 18.95 -11.97 -12.28
C GLY A 410 17.60 -11.66 -12.91
N GLN A 411 16.91 -10.71 -12.29
CA GLN A 411 15.60 -10.21 -12.72
C GLN A 411 15.71 -9.28 -13.94
N TYR A 412 14.71 -9.35 -14.82
CA TYR A 412 14.54 -8.45 -15.95
C TYR A 412 13.06 -8.22 -16.30
N GLY A 413 12.80 -7.08 -16.93
CA GLY A 413 11.56 -6.76 -17.60
C GLY A 413 11.73 -6.86 -19.11
N LEU A 414 10.72 -7.37 -19.80
CA LEU A 414 10.69 -7.48 -21.26
C LEU A 414 9.47 -6.76 -21.81
N SER A 415 9.63 -5.91 -22.82
CA SER A 415 8.51 -5.26 -23.49
C SER A 415 8.45 -5.60 -24.98
N ALA A 416 7.23 -5.64 -25.52
CA ALA A 416 6.99 -5.76 -26.95
C ALA A 416 5.99 -4.69 -27.40
N THR A 417 6.45 -3.70 -28.15
CA THR A 417 5.67 -2.51 -28.49
C THR A 417 5.58 -2.31 -29.99
N ALA A 418 4.39 -1.98 -30.50
CA ALA A 418 4.25 -1.56 -31.90
C ALA A 418 4.78 -0.12 -32.05
N GLY A 419 5.63 0.11 -33.04
CA GLY A 419 6.28 1.40 -33.26
C GLY A 419 7.80 1.35 -33.10
N ASN A 420 8.42 2.52 -33.06
CA ASN A 420 9.87 2.74 -33.03
C ASN A 420 10.41 3.12 -31.64
N LYS A 421 9.59 2.98 -30.60
CA LYS A 421 9.99 3.17 -29.19
C LYS A 421 9.45 2.03 -28.34
N ALA A 422 10.22 1.63 -27.35
CA ALA A 422 9.76 0.69 -26.34
C ALA A 422 8.73 1.37 -25.43
N SER A 423 7.78 0.61 -24.90
CA SER A 423 6.94 1.04 -23.79
C SER A 423 7.40 0.35 -22.53
N TYR A 424 7.61 1.11 -21.47
CA TYR A 424 8.00 0.61 -20.16
C TYR A 424 6.80 0.58 -19.22
N ASP A 425 6.83 -0.41 -18.35
CA ASP A 425 6.00 -0.48 -17.16
C ASP A 425 6.74 0.15 -15.97
N GLU A 426 6.17 0.06 -14.76
CA GLU A 426 6.71 0.69 -13.57
C GLU A 426 8.11 0.22 -13.19
N LEU A 427 8.36 -1.09 -13.24
CA LEU A 427 9.65 -1.67 -12.88
C LEU A 427 10.71 -1.35 -13.92
N MET A 428 10.36 -1.40 -15.21
CA MET A 428 11.27 -1.04 -16.30
C MET A 428 11.59 0.46 -16.28
N GLY A 429 10.59 1.31 -16.01
CA GLY A 429 10.74 2.76 -15.92
C GLY A 429 11.67 3.18 -14.79
N ALA A 430 11.45 2.67 -13.57
CA ALA A 430 12.33 2.92 -12.43
C ALA A 430 13.75 2.36 -12.64
N ALA A 431 13.87 1.16 -13.22
CA ALA A 431 15.15 0.55 -13.53
C ALA A 431 15.97 1.35 -14.55
N ALA A 432 15.31 1.99 -15.52
CA ALA A 432 15.96 2.87 -16.49
C ALA A 432 16.61 4.10 -15.83
N LEU A 433 16.20 4.48 -14.62
CA LEU A 433 16.79 5.58 -13.84
C LEU A 433 17.94 5.13 -12.94
N THR A 434 18.20 3.84 -12.74
CA THR A 434 19.21 3.39 -11.75
C THR A 434 20.41 2.73 -12.43
N ARG A 435 21.62 2.99 -11.91
CA ARG A 435 22.86 2.38 -12.42
C ARG A 435 23.56 1.58 -11.30
N PRO A 436 24.31 0.52 -11.65
CA PRO A 436 25.08 -0.21 -10.64
C PRO A 436 26.14 0.68 -9.98
N GLY A 437 26.19 0.66 -8.64
CA GLY A 437 27.23 1.35 -7.86
C GLY A 437 27.04 2.86 -7.70
N THR A 438 25.90 3.43 -8.10
CA THR A 438 25.62 4.88 -8.01
C THR A 438 24.66 5.19 -6.86
N SER A 439 24.88 4.67 -5.65
CA SER A 439 24.03 4.95 -4.47
C SER A 439 24.86 5.18 -3.20
N TRP A 440 24.30 5.90 -2.22
CA TRP A 440 25.00 6.21 -0.95
C TRP A 440 25.01 5.06 0.07
N SER A 441 24.13 4.09 -0.11
CA SER A 441 24.02 2.86 0.69
C SER A 441 23.82 1.67 -0.24
N ALA A 442 23.81 0.46 0.33
CA ALA A 442 23.35 -0.70 -0.41
C ALA A 442 21.90 -0.49 -0.88
N PRO A 443 21.55 -0.85 -2.11
CA PRO A 443 20.19 -0.76 -2.65
C PRO A 443 19.14 -1.35 -1.71
N GLY A 444 18.01 -0.66 -1.56
CA GLY A 444 16.93 -1.00 -0.62
C GLY A 444 17.25 -0.70 0.85
N THR A 445 18.42 -0.13 1.17
CA THR A 445 18.84 0.16 2.55
C THR A 445 18.87 1.66 2.79
N ALA A 446 18.39 2.09 3.96
CA ALA A 446 18.39 3.48 4.35
C ALA A 446 19.79 4.13 4.31
N ALA A 447 19.83 5.42 4.00
CA ALA A 447 21.07 6.22 3.94
C ALA A 447 20.98 7.47 4.81
N ASN A 448 22.08 7.83 5.47
CA ASN A 448 22.23 9.11 6.16
C ASN A 448 23.33 9.90 5.46
N VAL A 449 22.97 11.01 4.81
CA VAL A 449 23.86 11.79 3.96
C VAL A 449 24.00 13.20 4.55
N THR A 450 25.24 13.67 4.67
CA THR A 450 25.49 15.06 5.07
C THR A 450 25.50 15.95 3.84
N TRP A 451 24.91 17.14 3.92
CA TRP A 451 25.00 18.14 2.85
C TRP A 451 25.44 19.50 3.37
N GLY A 452 25.94 20.37 2.49
CA GLY A 452 26.36 21.71 2.87
C GLY A 452 26.36 22.71 1.72
N VAL A 453 26.24 24.00 2.07
CA VAL A 453 26.47 25.09 1.12
C VAL A 453 27.97 25.29 0.99
N ARG A 454 28.50 25.13 -0.23
CA ARG A 454 29.93 25.17 -0.48
C ARG A 454 30.53 26.53 -0.09
N ALA A 455 31.66 26.52 0.62
CA ALA A 455 32.34 27.75 1.04
C ALA A 455 33.27 28.26 -0.05
N THR A 456 34.06 27.36 -0.65
CA THR A 456 35.01 27.71 -1.72
C THR A 456 35.15 26.56 -2.75
N ASN A 457 35.47 26.92 -3.99
CA ASN A 457 35.98 25.96 -4.99
C ASN A 457 37.02 26.63 -5.89
N PRO A 458 38.32 26.47 -5.63
CA PRO A 458 39.37 27.03 -6.50
C PRO A 458 39.46 26.32 -7.86
N ASN A 459 38.85 25.14 -8.00
CA ASN A 459 38.86 24.33 -9.22
C ASN A 459 37.44 24.18 -9.79
N ALA A 460 36.57 25.19 -9.60
CA ALA A 460 35.23 25.17 -10.18
C ALA A 460 35.31 25.05 -11.70
N THR A 461 34.43 24.22 -12.25
CA THR A 461 34.28 24.05 -13.69
C THR A 461 32.83 24.24 -14.11
N ASP A 462 32.62 24.51 -15.39
CA ASP A 462 31.33 24.27 -16.03
C ASP A 462 31.12 22.77 -16.30
N ALA A 463 29.98 22.39 -16.90
CA ALA A 463 29.63 20.99 -17.12
C ALA A 463 30.58 20.27 -18.09
N ASP A 464 31.23 21.01 -19.00
CA ASP A 464 32.24 20.49 -19.93
C ASP A 464 33.64 20.36 -19.28
N GLY A 465 33.79 20.74 -18.02
CA GLY A 465 35.06 20.70 -17.30
C GLY A 465 35.96 21.92 -17.56
N ASN A 466 35.46 22.97 -18.21
CA ASN A 466 36.23 24.20 -18.40
C ASN A 466 36.27 25.02 -17.09
N PRO A 467 37.42 25.60 -16.71
CA PRO A 467 37.51 26.40 -15.49
C PRO A 467 36.54 27.58 -15.47
N THR A 468 35.81 27.74 -14.37
CA THR A 468 34.90 28.87 -14.12
C THR A 468 35.17 29.50 -12.75
N ALA A 469 34.57 30.67 -12.52
CA ALA A 469 34.57 31.27 -11.20
C ALA A 469 33.51 30.59 -10.32
N PHE A 470 33.91 30.14 -9.14
CA PHE A 470 32.97 29.70 -8.11
C PHE A 470 32.09 30.85 -7.63
N ILE A 471 30.79 30.58 -7.49
CA ILE A 471 29.79 31.52 -6.98
C ILE A 471 29.08 30.85 -5.79
N PRO A 472 29.02 31.52 -4.62
CA PRO A 472 28.19 31.06 -3.51
C PRO A 472 26.70 31.08 -3.85
N LEU A 473 25.95 30.11 -3.34
CA LEU A 473 24.49 30.09 -3.51
C LEU A 473 23.80 31.26 -2.79
N THR A 474 22.71 31.74 -3.39
CA THR A 474 21.82 32.72 -2.75
C THR A 474 20.85 32.06 -1.77
N ALA A 475 20.22 32.84 -0.89
CA ALA A 475 19.21 32.33 0.03
C ALA A 475 18.04 31.61 -0.67
N ALA A 476 17.63 32.09 -1.85
CA ALA A 476 16.56 31.46 -2.63
C ALA A 476 17.00 30.09 -3.19
N GLN A 477 18.24 29.98 -3.67
CA GLN A 477 18.81 28.71 -4.13
C GLN A 477 19.00 27.72 -2.98
N ILE A 478 19.47 28.19 -1.82
CA ILE A 478 19.63 27.36 -0.61
C ILE A 478 18.27 26.80 -0.17
N ALA A 479 17.22 27.62 -0.17
CA ALA A 479 15.87 27.17 0.16
C ALA A 479 15.34 26.12 -0.84
N ALA A 480 15.63 26.27 -2.13
CA ALA A 480 15.26 25.28 -3.15
C ALA A 480 16.00 23.94 -2.96
N VAL A 481 17.29 23.98 -2.62
CA VAL A 481 18.07 22.78 -2.27
C VAL A 481 17.48 22.09 -1.05
N GLN A 482 17.19 22.84 0.02
CA GLN A 482 16.56 22.31 1.24
C GLN A 482 15.20 21.67 0.95
N GLY A 483 14.34 22.34 0.19
CA GLY A 483 13.03 21.81 -0.18
C GLY A 483 13.13 20.53 -1.00
N SER A 484 14.03 20.51 -2.00
CA SER A 484 14.23 19.35 -2.87
C SER A 484 14.80 18.14 -2.12
N LEU A 485 15.75 18.34 -1.21
CA LEU A 485 16.23 17.28 -0.31
C LEU A 485 15.10 16.72 0.56
N GLY A 486 14.21 17.60 1.05
CA GLY A 486 12.99 17.20 1.76
C GLY A 486 12.10 16.28 0.94
N GLN A 487 11.91 16.56 -0.36
CA GLN A 487 11.10 15.71 -1.23
C GLN A 487 11.65 14.28 -1.38
N PHE A 488 12.97 14.13 -1.50
CA PHE A 488 13.59 12.80 -1.54
C PHE A 488 13.43 12.06 -0.20
N SER A 489 13.61 12.76 0.93
CA SER A 489 13.38 12.18 2.26
C SER A 489 11.92 11.83 2.53
N ASP A 490 10.97 12.55 1.93
CA ASP A 490 9.54 12.26 2.06
C ASP A 490 9.17 10.91 1.44
N VAL A 491 9.83 10.50 0.35
CA VAL A 491 9.42 9.29 -0.39
C VAL A 491 10.27 8.06 -0.12
N ALA A 492 11.50 8.24 0.39
CA ALA A 492 12.45 7.16 0.63
C ALA A 492 13.28 7.35 1.92
N ASN A 493 13.85 6.27 2.44
CA ASN A 493 14.65 6.29 3.69
C ASN A 493 16.06 6.87 3.49
N ILE A 494 16.15 8.04 2.87
CA ILE A 494 17.38 8.83 2.78
C ILE A 494 17.21 10.11 3.60
N ALA A 495 18.03 10.25 4.64
CA ALA A 495 17.99 11.40 5.54
C ALA A 495 19.15 12.36 5.28
N PHE A 496 18.85 13.65 5.19
CA PHE A 496 19.84 14.70 4.93
C PHE A 496 20.10 15.57 6.16
N THR A 497 21.36 15.64 6.60
CA THR A 497 21.77 16.53 7.69
C THR A 497 22.63 17.67 7.15
N GLN A 498 22.19 18.92 7.32
CA GLN A 498 22.99 20.07 6.92
C GLN A 498 24.17 20.28 7.86
N VAL A 499 25.38 20.35 7.30
CA VAL A 499 26.59 20.74 8.02
C VAL A 499 26.68 22.26 8.03
N ASN A 500 26.92 22.83 9.22
CA ASN A 500 26.94 24.27 9.49
C ASN A 500 25.67 25.02 9.01
N PRO A 501 24.48 24.71 9.56
CA PRO A 501 23.22 25.37 9.18
C PRO A 501 23.31 26.90 9.27
N GLY A 502 22.89 27.60 8.21
CA GLY A 502 22.98 29.06 8.10
C GLY A 502 24.37 29.61 7.72
N GLY A 503 25.37 28.73 7.58
CA GLY A 503 26.70 29.05 7.09
C GLY A 503 27.10 28.21 5.88
N THR A 504 28.40 28.19 5.62
CA THR A 504 29.01 27.41 4.53
C THR A 504 29.99 26.37 5.08
N THR A 505 30.24 25.30 4.33
CA THR A 505 31.24 24.26 4.64
C THR A 505 31.83 23.72 3.34
N ASP A 506 33.05 23.18 3.41
CA ASP A 506 33.65 22.36 2.34
C ASP A 506 33.84 20.90 2.80
N ASN A 507 33.15 20.51 3.89
CA ASN A 507 33.22 19.19 4.50
C ASN A 507 31.79 18.66 4.76
N ALA A 508 31.19 18.11 3.70
CA ALA A 508 29.94 17.37 3.71
C ALA A 508 29.98 16.33 2.57
N THR A 509 29.06 15.38 2.57
CA THR A 509 28.98 14.36 1.51
C THR A 509 28.52 14.99 0.19
N ILE A 510 27.49 15.82 0.24
CA ILE A 510 26.97 16.60 -0.89
C ILE A 510 27.30 18.08 -0.65
N LEU A 511 28.00 18.74 -1.58
CA LEU A 511 28.20 20.18 -1.52
C LEU A 511 27.51 20.88 -2.70
N ALA A 512 26.70 21.89 -2.36
CA ALA A 512 25.97 22.67 -3.35
C ALA A 512 26.67 24.01 -3.62
N GLY A 513 26.94 24.29 -4.90
CA GLY A 513 27.58 25.51 -5.37
C GLY A 513 26.98 26.04 -6.66
N ALA A 514 27.49 27.17 -7.16
CA ALA A 514 27.10 27.74 -8.44
C ALA A 514 28.28 28.23 -9.28
N TYR A 515 28.00 28.42 -10.56
CA TYR A 515 28.89 29.02 -11.55
C TYR A 515 28.09 29.85 -12.56
N SER A 516 28.74 30.37 -13.59
CA SER A 516 28.07 31.01 -14.73
C SER A 516 28.82 30.69 -16.01
N SER A 517 28.17 29.99 -16.93
CA SER A 517 28.69 29.70 -18.27
C SER A 517 27.56 29.72 -19.30
N ASN A 518 27.85 30.17 -20.52
CA ASN A 518 26.97 29.98 -21.68
C ASN A 518 27.60 29.01 -22.70
N ALA A 519 28.74 28.42 -22.35
CA ALA A 519 29.57 27.67 -23.29
C ALA A 519 29.24 26.17 -23.32
N ASP A 520 28.76 25.62 -22.20
CA ASP A 520 28.50 24.20 -21.99
C ASP A 520 27.09 23.76 -22.44
N GLY A 521 26.14 24.70 -22.49
CA GLY A 521 24.76 24.42 -22.84
C GLY A 521 23.96 23.73 -21.73
N ALA A 522 24.49 23.69 -20.51
CA ALA A 522 23.87 23.02 -19.36
C ALA A 522 23.17 24.01 -18.43
N GLY A 523 22.01 23.62 -17.89
CA GLY A 523 21.27 24.40 -16.89
C GLY A 523 21.87 24.30 -15.48
N ALA A 524 22.41 23.13 -15.17
CA ALA A 524 23.18 22.80 -13.98
C ALA A 524 23.89 21.47 -14.27
N TYR A 525 24.68 20.97 -13.31
CA TYR A 525 25.18 19.59 -13.36
C TYR A 525 25.45 19.05 -11.96
N ALA A 526 25.42 17.73 -11.84
CA ALA A 526 25.74 17.00 -10.63
C ALA A 526 26.70 15.84 -10.90
N ILE A 527 27.27 15.31 -9.83
CA ILE A 527 28.16 14.15 -9.88
C ILE A 527 27.48 13.01 -9.13
N TYR A 528 27.42 11.82 -9.74
CA TYR A 528 26.85 10.63 -9.10
C TYR A 528 27.52 10.28 -7.76
N PRO A 529 26.82 9.56 -6.87
CA PRO A 529 27.42 8.94 -5.70
C PRO A 529 28.65 8.10 -6.08
N GLY A 530 29.69 8.14 -5.25
CA GLY A 530 30.93 7.45 -5.53
C GLY A 530 32.06 7.83 -4.58
N PRO A 531 33.27 7.27 -4.78
CA PRO A 531 34.41 7.48 -3.88
C PRO A 531 35.15 8.80 -4.11
N ALA A 532 34.81 9.54 -5.17
CA ALA A 532 35.46 10.80 -5.50
C ALA A 532 35.08 11.89 -4.48
N ALA A 533 36.00 12.80 -4.19
CA ALA A 533 35.75 13.88 -3.23
C ALA A 533 34.64 14.86 -3.65
N ALA A 534 34.31 14.89 -4.94
CA ALA A 534 33.22 15.70 -5.50
C ALA A 534 31.95 14.88 -5.78
N ALA A 535 31.93 13.58 -5.42
CA ALA A 535 30.74 12.75 -5.60
C ALA A 535 29.56 13.35 -4.84
N GLY A 536 28.39 13.40 -5.48
CA GLY A 536 27.19 14.02 -4.92
C GLY A 536 27.11 15.54 -5.06
N ASP A 537 28.18 16.23 -5.47
CA ASP A 537 28.13 17.68 -5.59
C ASP A 537 27.16 18.13 -6.68
N ILE A 538 26.47 19.24 -6.43
CA ILE A 538 25.61 19.91 -7.41
C ILE A 538 26.13 21.32 -7.70
N ASN A 539 26.09 21.71 -8.96
CA ASN A 539 26.60 22.98 -9.46
C ASN A 539 25.54 23.68 -10.31
N LEU A 540 24.96 24.77 -9.79
CA LEU A 540 23.90 25.51 -10.47
C LEU A 540 24.49 26.56 -11.42
N ASN A 541 24.04 26.58 -12.68
CA ASN A 541 24.43 27.62 -13.63
C ASN A 541 23.52 28.84 -13.46
N ASN A 542 24.05 29.95 -12.94
CA ASN A 542 23.25 31.18 -12.73
C ASN A 542 22.83 31.88 -14.05
N MET A 543 23.25 31.37 -15.20
CA MET A 543 22.72 31.80 -16.50
C MET A 543 21.34 31.20 -16.81
N SER A 544 21.00 30.08 -16.16
CA SER A 544 19.78 29.29 -16.39
C SER A 544 18.91 29.19 -15.13
N VAL A 545 19.55 29.04 -13.96
CA VAL A 545 18.89 28.95 -12.65
C VAL A 545 18.82 30.34 -12.02
N SER A 546 17.60 30.77 -11.67
CA SER A 546 17.35 32.04 -11.02
C SER A 546 18.08 32.16 -9.67
N THR A 547 18.56 33.36 -9.36
CA THR A 547 19.23 33.67 -8.09
C THR A 547 18.31 34.33 -7.06
N THR A 548 17.10 34.72 -7.45
CA THR A 548 16.19 35.52 -6.61
C THR A 548 14.83 34.88 -6.36
N SER A 549 14.35 34.03 -7.26
CA SER A 549 13.02 33.41 -7.14
C SER A 549 12.98 32.06 -7.87
N LEU A 550 12.72 30.99 -7.12
CA LEU A 550 12.63 29.62 -7.60
C LEU A 550 11.36 28.96 -7.02
N PRO A 551 10.15 29.43 -7.40
CA PRO A 551 8.93 28.77 -6.93
C PRO A 551 8.84 27.33 -7.48
N GLN A 552 8.14 26.46 -6.78
CA GLN A 552 7.76 25.14 -7.30
C GLN A 552 6.99 25.31 -8.63
N GLY A 553 7.12 24.34 -9.53
CA GLY A 553 6.63 24.42 -10.90
C GLY A 553 7.48 25.25 -11.88
N SER A 554 8.48 25.98 -11.37
CA SER A 554 9.43 26.70 -12.24
C SER A 554 10.60 25.83 -12.69
N TYR A 555 11.12 26.11 -13.88
CA TYR A 555 12.36 25.49 -14.39
C TYR A 555 13.52 25.55 -13.37
N SER A 556 13.68 26.68 -12.67
CA SER A 556 14.79 26.84 -11.72
C SER A 556 14.67 25.92 -10.51
N TYR A 557 13.45 25.66 -10.01
CA TYR A 557 13.26 24.70 -8.92
C TYR A 557 13.41 23.26 -9.44
N PHE A 558 12.82 22.97 -10.60
CA PHE A 558 12.96 21.70 -11.30
C PHE A 558 14.43 21.30 -11.53
N ALA A 559 15.26 22.24 -12.01
CA ALA A 559 16.69 21.98 -12.22
C ALA A 559 17.40 21.58 -10.92
N VAL A 560 17.06 22.21 -9.79
CA VAL A 560 17.63 21.83 -8.48
C VAL A 560 17.18 20.44 -8.06
N LEU A 561 15.90 20.11 -8.25
CA LEU A 561 15.35 18.79 -7.95
C LEU A 561 16.00 17.70 -8.81
N HIS A 562 16.16 17.95 -10.12
CA HIS A 562 16.81 17.09 -11.10
C HIS A 562 18.28 16.82 -10.74
N GLU A 563 19.07 17.86 -10.48
CA GLU A 563 20.49 17.67 -10.13
C GLU A 563 20.67 16.91 -8.82
N LEU A 564 19.76 17.11 -7.85
CA LEU A 564 19.77 16.32 -6.63
C LEU A 564 19.41 14.86 -6.88
N GLY A 565 18.56 14.57 -7.88
CA GLY A 565 18.31 13.20 -8.37
C GLY A 565 19.61 12.51 -8.79
N HIS A 566 20.44 13.16 -9.62
CA HIS A 566 21.77 12.66 -9.99
C HIS A 566 22.68 12.51 -8.77
N ALA A 567 22.73 13.50 -7.88
CA ALA A 567 23.54 13.49 -6.67
C ALA A 567 23.19 12.34 -5.70
N ILE A 568 22.00 11.75 -5.84
CA ILE A 568 21.58 10.59 -5.05
C ILE A 568 21.47 9.31 -5.88
N GLY A 569 21.82 9.33 -7.17
CA GLY A 569 21.99 8.11 -7.96
C GLY A 569 21.01 7.85 -9.09
N LEU A 570 20.11 8.79 -9.39
CA LEU A 570 19.20 8.68 -10.52
C LEU A 570 19.86 9.18 -11.80
N ALA A 571 19.86 8.38 -12.85
CA ALA A 571 20.27 8.75 -14.20
C ALA A 571 19.08 9.30 -15.00
N HIS A 572 19.35 9.85 -16.18
CA HIS A 572 18.28 10.09 -17.15
C HIS A 572 17.63 8.76 -17.59
N PRO A 573 16.32 8.78 -17.95
CA PRO A 573 15.62 7.60 -18.48
C PRO A 573 16.24 6.99 -19.74
N GLY A 574 17.01 7.77 -20.51
CA GLY A 574 17.78 7.33 -21.67
C GLY A 574 19.21 7.86 -21.67
N ASP A 575 20.06 7.31 -22.54
CA ASP A 575 21.48 7.69 -22.61
C ASP A 575 21.70 8.93 -23.49
N TYR A 576 21.22 10.06 -22.98
CA TYR A 576 21.45 11.39 -23.54
C TYR A 576 21.99 12.34 -22.47
N ASN A 577 22.66 13.39 -22.91
CA ASN A 577 23.16 14.43 -22.01
C ASN A 577 23.18 15.80 -22.71
N ALA A 578 23.00 16.87 -21.93
CA ALA A 578 23.16 18.22 -22.44
C ALA A 578 24.62 18.48 -22.81
N ALA A 579 24.84 19.05 -23.99
CA ALA A 579 26.15 19.49 -24.45
C ALA A 579 26.02 20.56 -25.53
N ALA A 580 27.04 21.41 -25.65
CA ALA A 580 27.07 22.50 -26.61
C ALA A 580 26.84 22.01 -28.06
N GLY A 581 25.77 22.52 -28.69
CA GLY A 581 25.44 22.23 -30.09
C GLY A 581 24.80 20.86 -30.35
N VAL A 582 24.53 20.08 -29.31
CA VAL A 582 23.74 18.84 -29.42
C VAL A 582 22.26 19.19 -29.40
N VAL A 583 21.51 18.67 -30.38
CA VAL A 583 20.05 18.80 -30.43
C VAL A 583 19.44 17.42 -30.26
N PHE A 584 18.86 17.17 -29.10
CA PHE A 584 18.01 16.01 -28.83
C PHE A 584 16.54 16.42 -28.92
N ASN A 585 15.69 15.47 -29.30
CA ASN A 585 14.24 15.62 -29.22
C ASN A 585 13.63 14.27 -28.85
N TYR A 586 12.41 14.30 -28.33
CA TYR A 586 11.74 13.09 -27.89
C TYR A 586 11.74 11.99 -28.97
N ALA A 587 11.39 12.33 -30.21
CA ALA A 587 11.27 11.37 -31.30
C ALA A 587 12.55 10.53 -31.54
N ASN A 588 13.73 11.14 -31.44
CA ASN A 588 15.00 10.50 -31.78
C ASN A 588 15.89 10.14 -30.58
N SER A 589 15.58 10.64 -29.39
CA SER A 589 16.47 10.53 -28.23
C SER A 589 15.83 9.88 -27.01
N ALA A 590 14.49 9.94 -26.89
CA ALA A 590 13.80 9.26 -25.80
C ALA A 590 13.91 7.73 -25.95
N ALA A 591 14.33 7.04 -24.89
CA ALA A 591 14.56 5.59 -24.92
C ALA A 591 13.24 4.79 -24.88
N SER A 592 12.21 5.35 -24.24
CA SER A 592 10.88 4.74 -24.13
C SER A 592 9.80 5.77 -24.42
N VAL A 593 8.55 5.30 -24.49
CA VAL A 593 7.38 6.19 -24.60
C VAL A 593 7.26 7.08 -23.36
N GLN A 594 7.52 6.52 -22.18
CA GLN A 594 7.38 7.17 -20.87
C GLN A 594 8.59 8.01 -20.46
N ASP A 595 9.51 8.29 -21.37
CA ASP A 595 10.63 9.18 -21.13
C ASP A 595 10.20 10.63 -21.41
N ASP A 596 9.51 11.22 -20.44
CA ASP A 596 9.15 12.64 -20.38
C ASP A 596 8.87 13.09 -18.93
N HIS A 597 8.58 14.39 -18.75
CA HIS A 597 8.28 14.99 -17.45
C HIS A 597 6.99 14.48 -16.79
N GLN A 598 6.11 13.77 -17.51
CA GLN A 598 4.90 13.18 -16.91
C GLN A 598 5.29 12.02 -15.98
N TYR A 599 6.38 11.29 -16.30
CA TYR A 599 6.80 10.11 -15.56
C TYR A 599 8.06 10.32 -14.72
N SER A 600 8.95 11.24 -15.12
CA SER A 600 10.23 11.45 -14.41
C SER A 600 10.74 12.89 -14.53
N VAL A 601 11.13 13.48 -13.40
CA VAL A 601 11.87 14.75 -13.36
C VAL A 601 13.27 14.61 -13.97
N MET A 602 13.77 13.38 -14.15
CA MET A 602 15.05 13.09 -14.78
C MET A 602 14.98 13.12 -16.32
N SER A 603 13.80 13.23 -16.91
CA SER A 603 13.68 13.38 -18.36
C SER A 603 14.03 14.80 -18.83
N TYR A 604 14.35 14.93 -20.12
CA TYR A 604 14.54 16.21 -20.80
C TYR A 604 13.36 16.60 -21.69
N PHE A 605 12.33 15.75 -21.78
CA PHE A 605 11.24 15.92 -22.72
C PHE A 605 9.97 16.37 -22.00
N ASP A 606 9.24 17.31 -22.61
CA ASP A 606 8.00 17.84 -22.06
C ASP A 606 6.91 16.77 -22.01
N GLU A 607 6.01 16.89 -21.03
CA GLU A 607 4.87 15.99 -20.77
C GLU A 607 3.95 15.81 -21.98
N SER A 608 3.93 16.82 -22.86
CA SER A 608 3.17 16.81 -24.11
C SER A 608 3.69 15.79 -25.14
N SER A 609 4.85 15.16 -24.86
CA SER A 609 5.39 14.06 -25.66
C SER A 609 4.54 12.79 -25.54
N THR A 610 3.81 12.63 -24.43
CA THR A 610 2.87 11.55 -24.19
C THR A 610 1.42 12.07 -24.08
N THR A 611 0.82 11.99 -22.88
CA THR A 611 -0.59 12.33 -22.65
C THR A 611 -0.76 13.56 -21.76
N GLY A 612 0.30 13.97 -21.06
CA GLY A 612 0.28 15.11 -20.14
C GLY A 612 0.08 16.45 -20.85
N SER A 613 -0.55 17.38 -20.15
CA SER A 613 -0.61 18.79 -20.56
C SER A 613 -0.84 19.67 -19.34
N TYR A 614 0.23 20.24 -18.79
CA TYR A 614 0.16 21.14 -17.63
C TYR A 614 0.98 22.42 -17.77
N ASN A 615 1.75 22.60 -18.85
CA ASN A 615 2.47 23.85 -19.18
C ASN A 615 3.31 24.41 -18.01
N SER A 616 3.82 23.52 -17.17
CA SER A 616 4.61 23.78 -15.96
C SER A 616 5.66 22.69 -15.84
N TYR A 617 6.68 22.89 -15.02
CA TYR A 617 7.55 21.78 -14.63
C TYR A 617 6.90 21.01 -13.47
N PRO A 618 7.28 19.73 -13.26
CA PRO A 618 6.87 18.98 -12.08
C PRO A 618 7.15 19.73 -10.77
N ASP A 619 6.16 19.75 -9.88
CA ASP A 619 6.27 20.29 -8.53
C ASP A 619 6.98 19.31 -7.59
N THR A 620 6.70 18.01 -7.78
CA THR A 620 7.27 16.90 -7.02
C THR A 620 8.17 16.00 -7.87
N LEU A 621 8.79 15.01 -7.22
CA LEU A 621 9.19 13.76 -7.89
C LEU A 621 7.96 13.10 -8.55
N MET A 622 8.19 12.45 -9.69
CA MET A 622 7.15 11.76 -10.47
C MET A 622 7.22 10.24 -10.28
N LEU A 623 6.27 9.51 -10.88
CA LEU A 623 6.05 8.07 -10.66
C LEU A 623 7.34 7.23 -10.67
N TYR A 624 8.17 7.37 -11.71
CA TYR A 624 9.39 6.57 -11.85
C TYR A 624 10.50 7.06 -10.92
N ASP A 625 10.58 8.35 -10.63
CA ASP A 625 11.57 8.89 -9.70
C ASP A 625 11.34 8.33 -8.30
N ILE A 626 10.09 8.34 -7.84
CA ILE A 626 9.68 7.84 -6.52
C ILE A 626 10.04 6.36 -6.41
N LEU A 627 9.60 5.52 -7.36
CA LEU A 627 9.91 4.09 -7.30
C LEU A 627 11.41 3.81 -7.41
N ALA A 628 12.15 4.55 -8.24
CA ALA A 628 13.60 4.38 -8.37
C ALA A 628 14.35 4.75 -7.08
N VAL A 629 14.02 5.88 -6.44
CA VAL A 629 14.67 6.27 -5.18
C VAL A 629 14.29 5.32 -4.03
N GLN A 630 13.08 4.75 -4.04
CA GLN A 630 12.67 3.69 -3.11
C GLN A 630 13.43 2.39 -3.36
N GLN A 631 13.73 2.02 -4.60
CA GLN A 631 14.60 0.86 -4.90
C GLN A 631 16.05 1.10 -4.43
N LEU A 632 16.53 2.34 -4.46
CA LEU A 632 17.87 2.68 -3.96
C LEU A 632 17.95 2.70 -2.42
N TYR A 633 16.94 3.25 -1.74
CA TYR A 633 17.05 3.58 -0.31
C TYR A 633 15.96 2.96 0.59
N GLY A 634 14.98 2.26 0.02
CA GLY A 634 13.77 1.77 0.69
C GLY A 634 12.69 2.86 0.81
N ALA A 635 11.41 2.48 0.77
CA ALA A 635 10.30 3.41 0.91
C ALA A 635 10.17 3.98 2.32
N ASN A 636 9.85 5.28 2.42
CA ASN A 636 9.61 5.93 3.71
C ASN A 636 8.15 5.73 4.13
N MET A 637 7.93 4.72 4.98
CA MET A 637 6.61 4.37 5.51
C MET A 637 6.16 5.22 6.71
N SER A 638 6.90 6.28 7.06
CA SER A 638 6.50 7.24 8.10
C SER A 638 5.89 8.53 7.54
N THR A 639 6.00 8.74 6.24
CA THR A 639 5.53 9.97 5.60
C THR A 639 4.02 9.95 5.49
N ARG A 640 3.37 10.94 6.12
CA ARG A 640 1.93 11.17 6.02
C ARG A 640 1.07 9.95 6.40
N SER A 641 1.58 9.11 7.31
CA SER A 641 0.96 7.83 7.72
C SER A 641 -0.38 7.91 8.50
N GLY A 642 -1.13 9.00 8.38
CA GLY A 642 -2.47 9.18 8.95
C GLY A 642 -3.33 9.98 7.98
N ASP A 643 -4.59 10.28 8.32
CA ASP A 643 -5.54 10.89 7.38
C ASP A 643 -5.03 12.19 6.74
N THR A 644 -4.79 12.12 5.42
CA THR A 644 -4.22 13.19 4.64
C THR A 644 -5.17 13.65 3.54
N VAL A 645 -5.41 14.96 3.47
CA VAL A 645 -6.14 15.60 2.38
C VAL A 645 -5.14 16.25 1.44
N TYR A 646 -5.16 15.85 0.18
CA TYR A 646 -4.43 16.46 -0.93
C TYR A 646 -5.40 17.35 -1.72
N GLY A 647 -4.96 18.55 -2.10
CA GLY A 647 -5.78 19.51 -2.84
C GLY A 647 -6.40 20.61 -1.97
N PHE A 648 -7.69 20.91 -2.16
CA PHE A 648 -8.36 21.93 -1.36
C PHE A 648 -8.52 21.48 0.09
N ASN A 649 -8.33 22.41 1.04
CA ASN A 649 -8.36 22.14 2.48
C ASN A 649 -7.29 21.12 2.94
N THR A 650 -6.14 21.13 2.27
CA THR A 650 -5.06 20.19 2.53
C THR A 650 -4.45 20.33 3.93
N ASN A 651 -3.99 19.21 4.48
CA ASN A 651 -3.05 19.12 5.60
C ASN A 651 -1.68 18.54 5.19
N ALA A 652 -1.46 18.28 3.89
CA ALA A 652 -0.26 17.66 3.32
C ALA A 652 0.89 18.66 3.05
N GLY A 653 0.62 19.96 3.15
CA GLY A 653 1.58 21.04 2.91
C GLY A 653 1.29 21.85 1.65
N SER A 654 1.96 22.99 1.51
CA SER A 654 1.61 24.02 0.51
C SER A 654 1.76 23.58 -0.95
N ILE A 655 2.64 22.62 -1.23
CA ILE A 655 2.82 22.08 -2.58
C ILE A 655 1.57 21.33 -3.07
N TYR A 656 0.82 20.72 -2.14
CA TYR A 656 -0.42 19.98 -2.39
C TYR A 656 -1.67 20.84 -2.20
N ASP A 657 -1.55 22.13 -1.87
CA ASP A 657 -2.69 23.03 -1.64
C ASP A 657 -3.19 23.60 -2.97
N PHE A 658 -4.32 23.13 -3.48
CA PHE A 658 -4.87 23.62 -4.75
C PHE A 658 -5.45 25.04 -4.69
N ALA A 659 -5.57 25.64 -3.51
CA ALA A 659 -5.85 27.07 -3.38
C ALA A 659 -4.61 27.94 -3.64
N VAL A 660 -3.41 27.36 -3.54
CA VAL A 660 -2.11 28.03 -3.77
C VAL A 660 -1.48 27.55 -5.07
N ASN A 661 -1.34 26.24 -5.23
CA ASN A 661 -0.90 25.57 -6.45
C ASN A 661 -2.10 25.30 -7.37
N THR A 662 -2.48 26.32 -8.16
CA THR A 662 -3.67 26.24 -9.03
C THR A 662 -3.45 25.46 -10.33
N THR A 663 -2.22 25.01 -10.60
CA THR A 663 -1.85 24.19 -11.77
C THR A 663 -0.94 23.04 -11.33
N PRO A 664 -1.43 22.13 -10.47
CA PRO A 664 -0.59 21.13 -9.84
C PRO A 664 -0.05 20.13 -10.88
N ALA A 665 1.25 19.89 -10.88
CA ALA A 665 1.92 18.85 -11.66
C ALA A 665 2.74 17.97 -10.71
N LEU A 666 2.11 16.95 -10.14
CA LEU A 666 2.68 16.23 -9.00
C LEU A 666 2.30 14.75 -8.94
N SER A 667 3.07 13.99 -8.15
CA SER A 667 2.79 12.63 -7.76
C SER A 667 2.69 12.52 -6.24
N ILE A 668 1.65 11.85 -5.76
CA ILE A 668 1.36 11.68 -4.33
C ILE A 668 2.02 10.40 -3.83
N TRP A 669 2.91 10.52 -2.83
CA TRP A 669 3.34 9.41 -1.99
C TRP A 669 2.66 9.53 -0.63
N ASP A 670 2.00 8.46 -0.20
CA ASP A 670 1.41 8.35 1.12
C ASP A 670 1.71 6.95 1.68
N ALA A 671 2.10 6.88 2.96
CA ALA A 671 2.45 5.63 3.61
C ALA A 671 1.25 4.93 4.26
N GLY A 672 0.10 5.59 4.34
CA GLY A 672 -1.13 5.02 4.86
C GLY A 672 -1.98 6.06 5.57
N GLY A 673 -3.25 5.75 5.75
CA GLY A 673 -4.19 6.77 6.16
C GLY A 673 -5.58 6.38 5.71
N SER A 674 -6.54 7.27 5.91
CA SER A 674 -7.72 7.37 5.05
C SER A 674 -7.62 8.70 4.32
N ASP A 675 -7.07 8.65 3.12
CA ASP A 675 -6.58 9.81 2.40
C ASP A 675 -7.56 10.27 1.33
N THR A 676 -7.51 11.56 0.99
CA THR A 676 -8.48 12.18 0.08
C THR A 676 -7.80 13.05 -0.97
N ILE A 677 -8.11 12.84 -2.24
CA ILE A 677 -7.90 13.86 -3.29
C ILE A 677 -9.12 14.77 -3.32
N ASN A 678 -8.92 16.05 -3.02
CA ASN A 678 -9.97 17.06 -2.94
C ASN A 678 -9.84 18.12 -4.04
N ALA A 679 -10.67 18.01 -5.08
CA ALA A 679 -10.75 18.93 -6.21
C ALA A 679 -11.91 19.95 -6.09
N SER A 680 -12.57 20.05 -4.92
CA SER A 680 -13.83 20.79 -4.71
C SER A 680 -13.84 22.27 -5.11
N GLY A 681 -12.68 22.93 -5.13
CA GLY A 681 -12.60 24.34 -5.53
C GLY A 681 -12.50 24.57 -7.05
N PHE A 682 -12.42 23.51 -7.86
CA PHE A 682 -12.39 23.62 -9.32
C PHE A 682 -13.80 23.58 -9.94
N GLY A 683 -13.97 24.29 -11.06
CA GLY A 683 -15.23 24.31 -11.84
C GLY A 683 -15.14 23.58 -13.18
N GLN A 684 -13.95 23.11 -13.53
CA GLN A 684 -13.69 22.26 -14.68
C GLN A 684 -14.13 20.83 -14.38
N ASN A 685 -14.35 20.03 -15.42
CA ASN A 685 -14.56 18.60 -15.28
C ASN A 685 -13.24 17.93 -14.85
N GLN A 686 -13.31 17.09 -13.83
CA GLN A 686 -12.20 16.29 -13.35
C GLN A 686 -12.30 14.86 -13.88
N LYS A 687 -11.16 14.21 -14.05
CA LYS A 687 -11.08 12.75 -14.09
C LYS A 687 -10.15 12.29 -12.99
N ILE A 688 -10.72 11.78 -11.91
CA ILE A 688 -9.97 11.31 -10.75
C ILE A 688 -9.94 9.79 -10.79
N ASN A 689 -8.74 9.22 -10.78
CA ASN A 689 -8.53 7.78 -10.71
C ASN A 689 -7.66 7.48 -9.48
N LEU A 690 -8.23 6.73 -8.53
CA LEU A 690 -7.57 6.42 -7.25
C LEU A 690 -6.58 5.26 -7.33
N HIS A 691 -6.37 4.68 -8.52
CA HIS A 691 -5.36 3.66 -8.72
C HIS A 691 -3.95 4.25 -8.66
N ASP A 692 -3.08 3.56 -7.94
CA ASP A 692 -1.65 3.83 -7.96
C ASP A 692 -1.08 3.69 -9.37
N GLY A 693 0.01 4.41 -9.65
CA GLY A 693 0.65 4.41 -10.96
C GLY A 693 -0.17 5.04 -12.09
N THR A 694 -1.37 5.57 -11.80
CA THR A 694 -2.23 6.21 -12.79
C THR A 694 -2.25 7.73 -12.65
N PHE A 695 -2.71 8.39 -13.70
CA PHE A 695 -2.85 9.84 -13.73
C PHE A 695 -4.31 10.26 -13.72
N SER A 696 -4.54 11.42 -13.11
CA SER A 696 -5.80 12.13 -13.04
C SER A 696 -5.71 13.46 -13.81
N ASP A 697 -6.83 13.87 -14.37
CA ASP A 697 -7.03 15.18 -15.01
C ASP A 697 -7.66 16.10 -13.97
N ILE A 698 -6.86 17.00 -13.37
CA ILE A 698 -7.31 17.86 -12.27
C ILE A 698 -7.07 19.34 -12.58
N GLY A 699 -8.08 20.18 -12.36
CA GLY A 699 -7.99 21.64 -12.51
C GLY A 699 -8.04 22.13 -13.96
N GLY A 700 -8.58 21.32 -14.88
CA GLY A 700 -8.60 21.60 -16.31
C GLY A 700 -7.28 21.31 -17.03
N LEU A 701 -6.38 20.58 -16.37
CA LEU A 701 -5.14 20.04 -16.92
C LEU A 701 -5.36 18.56 -17.31
N THR A 702 -4.36 17.96 -17.96
CA THR A 702 -4.43 16.55 -18.37
C THR A 702 -3.24 15.78 -17.81
N GLY A 703 -3.53 14.64 -17.18
CA GLY A 703 -2.54 13.71 -16.65
C GLY A 703 -1.53 14.35 -15.69
N ASN A 704 -1.98 15.29 -14.87
CA ASN A 704 -1.12 16.19 -14.08
C ASN A 704 -0.98 15.78 -12.61
N VAL A 705 -1.91 14.98 -12.07
CA VAL A 705 -1.81 14.45 -10.72
C VAL A 705 -1.75 12.93 -10.78
N SER A 706 -0.72 12.32 -10.23
CA SER A 706 -0.60 10.86 -10.11
C SER A 706 -0.53 10.39 -8.66
N ILE A 707 -0.79 9.12 -8.45
CA ILE A 707 -0.55 8.42 -7.18
C ILE A 707 0.67 7.52 -7.39
N ALA A 708 1.70 7.66 -6.56
CA ALA A 708 2.91 6.85 -6.64
C ALA A 708 2.59 5.36 -6.51
N PHE A 709 3.38 4.49 -7.14
CA PHE A 709 3.21 3.05 -7.02
C PHE A 709 3.21 2.59 -5.56
N ASN A 710 2.31 1.67 -5.22
CA ASN A 710 2.09 1.13 -3.87
C ASN A 710 1.63 2.17 -2.82
N ALA A 711 1.23 3.38 -3.23
CA ALA A 711 0.51 4.31 -2.36
C ALA A 711 -0.99 4.08 -2.53
N THR A 712 -1.74 4.10 -1.43
CA THR A 712 -3.21 3.99 -1.45
C THR A 712 -3.82 5.34 -1.15
N ILE A 713 -4.83 5.74 -1.92
CA ILE A 713 -5.71 6.86 -1.61
C ILE A 713 -7.14 6.35 -1.67
N GLU A 714 -7.88 6.50 -0.58
CA GLU A 714 -9.19 5.89 -0.41
C GLU A 714 -10.31 6.79 -0.95
N ASN A 715 -10.14 8.11 -0.95
CA ASN A 715 -11.27 9.01 -1.14
C ASN A 715 -11.04 10.05 -2.24
N ALA A 716 -12.12 10.43 -2.91
CA ALA A 716 -12.10 11.48 -3.93
C ALA A 716 -13.30 12.41 -3.79
N ILE A 717 -13.03 13.70 -3.94
CA ILE A 717 -14.04 14.76 -4.00
C ILE A 717 -13.85 15.50 -5.33
N GLY A 718 -14.86 15.44 -6.18
CA GLY A 718 -14.96 16.20 -7.43
C GLY A 718 -15.13 17.70 -7.20
N GLY A 719 -15.28 18.44 -8.29
CA GLY A 719 -15.54 19.87 -8.34
C GLY A 719 -17.01 20.21 -8.60
N SER A 720 -17.26 21.25 -9.39
CA SER A 720 -18.62 21.64 -9.80
C SER A 720 -18.90 21.39 -11.29
N GLY A 721 -18.02 20.62 -11.96
CA GLY A 721 -18.14 20.21 -13.35
C GLY A 721 -18.68 18.78 -13.48
N ASP A 722 -18.80 18.27 -14.70
CA ASP A 722 -19.23 16.88 -14.91
C ASP A 722 -18.04 15.93 -14.71
N ASP A 723 -17.91 15.38 -13.51
CA ASP A 723 -16.70 14.69 -13.07
C ASP A 723 -16.76 13.18 -13.31
N VAL A 724 -15.60 12.55 -13.52
CA VAL A 724 -15.44 11.10 -13.61
C VAL A 724 -14.58 10.63 -12.45
N LEU A 725 -15.14 9.81 -11.55
CA LEU A 725 -14.47 9.31 -10.37
C LEU A 725 -14.36 7.78 -10.47
N ALA A 726 -13.15 7.27 -10.54
CA ALA A 726 -12.86 5.84 -10.46
C ALA A 726 -12.22 5.55 -9.09
N GLY A 727 -12.90 4.70 -8.32
CA GLY A 727 -12.34 4.06 -7.13
C GLY A 727 -11.17 3.14 -7.47
N ASN A 728 -10.65 2.45 -6.46
CA ASN A 728 -9.62 1.41 -6.58
C ASN A 728 -10.08 0.14 -5.85
N SER A 729 -9.17 -0.79 -5.58
CA SER A 729 -9.52 -2.08 -4.98
C SER A 729 -9.87 -2.04 -3.49
N VAL A 730 -9.77 -0.87 -2.83
CA VAL A 730 -10.14 -0.68 -1.42
C VAL A 730 -11.50 0.00 -1.32
N ARG A 731 -12.09 0.09 -0.12
CA ARG A 731 -13.34 0.84 0.05
C ARG A 731 -13.10 2.32 -0.16
N ASN A 732 -13.78 2.90 -1.15
CA ASN A 732 -13.66 4.31 -1.43
C ASN A 732 -14.86 5.13 -0.91
N VAL A 733 -14.61 6.37 -0.51
CA VAL A 733 -15.65 7.39 -0.34
C VAL A 733 -15.54 8.41 -1.47
N LEU A 734 -16.57 8.45 -2.32
CA LEU A 734 -16.62 9.26 -3.52
C LEU A 734 -17.72 10.31 -3.40
N THR A 735 -17.39 11.56 -3.74
CA THR A 735 -18.33 12.69 -3.76
C THR A 735 -18.19 13.41 -5.10
N GLY A 736 -19.26 13.48 -5.88
CA GLY A 736 -19.26 14.17 -7.18
C GLY A 736 -19.33 15.69 -7.05
N ASN A 737 -20.03 16.17 -6.01
CA ASN A 737 -20.46 17.54 -5.76
C ASN A 737 -21.52 18.03 -6.77
N GLY A 738 -21.17 18.96 -7.65
CA GLY A 738 -22.13 19.53 -8.59
C GLY A 738 -21.75 19.16 -10.01
N GLY A 739 -22.73 18.83 -10.85
CA GLY A 739 -22.44 18.36 -12.20
C GLY A 739 -23.33 17.17 -12.55
N ALA A 740 -23.10 16.58 -13.72
CA ALA A 740 -23.59 15.24 -14.05
C ALA A 740 -22.42 14.25 -13.95
N ASP A 741 -22.25 13.67 -12.77
CA ASP A 741 -21.04 12.92 -12.43
C ASP A 741 -21.14 11.46 -12.85
N THR A 742 -19.98 10.83 -13.08
CA THR A 742 -19.87 9.41 -13.42
C THR A 742 -18.96 8.70 -12.43
N PHE A 743 -19.50 7.70 -11.73
CA PHE A 743 -18.77 6.83 -10.81
C PHE A 743 -18.43 5.51 -11.52
N VAL A 744 -17.15 5.17 -11.60
CA VAL A 744 -16.63 4.04 -12.39
C VAL A 744 -16.27 2.87 -11.50
N PHE A 745 -16.82 1.69 -11.81
CA PHE A 745 -16.52 0.42 -11.17
C PHE A 745 -15.86 -0.52 -12.18
N LYS A 746 -14.55 -0.74 -12.02
CA LYS A 746 -13.72 -1.53 -12.94
C LYS A 746 -12.81 -2.55 -12.25
N ASP A 747 -12.95 -2.69 -10.94
CA ASP A 747 -12.13 -3.57 -10.10
C ASP A 747 -12.92 -4.77 -9.59
N LEU A 748 -12.22 -5.79 -9.10
CA LEU A 748 -12.85 -6.99 -8.57
C LEU A 748 -13.78 -6.65 -7.40
N LEU A 749 -15.02 -7.13 -7.48
CA LEU A 749 -16.04 -6.85 -6.48
C LEU A 749 -15.83 -7.70 -5.22
N SER A 750 -16.02 -7.09 -4.06
CA SER A 750 -16.00 -7.81 -2.79
C SER A 750 -16.81 -7.10 -1.72
N ALA A 751 -17.84 -7.79 -1.23
CA ALA A 751 -18.63 -7.32 -0.10
C ALA A 751 -17.80 -7.14 1.19
N ALA A 752 -16.62 -7.75 1.28
CA ALA A 752 -15.77 -7.74 2.47
C ALA A 752 -14.71 -6.63 2.48
N PHE A 753 -14.33 -6.08 1.33
CA PHE A 753 -13.21 -5.12 1.26
C PHE A 753 -13.31 -4.07 0.15
N ASN A 754 -14.22 -4.23 -0.82
CA ASN A 754 -14.39 -3.31 -1.94
C ASN A 754 -15.90 -2.96 -2.11
N VAL A 755 -16.43 -2.29 -1.08
CA VAL A 755 -17.78 -1.70 -1.10
C VAL A 755 -17.64 -0.20 -0.94
N ASP A 756 -17.82 0.51 -2.04
CA ASP A 756 -17.66 1.97 -2.08
C ASP A 756 -18.87 2.68 -1.48
N THR A 757 -18.68 3.90 -1.05
CA THR A 757 -19.74 4.82 -0.64
C THR A 757 -19.76 6.02 -1.56
N ILE A 758 -20.88 6.23 -2.25
CA ILE A 758 -21.12 7.44 -3.04
C ILE A 758 -22.03 8.36 -2.22
N MET A 759 -21.47 9.50 -1.81
CA MET A 759 -22.06 10.36 -0.78
C MET A 759 -23.28 11.16 -1.27
N ASP A 760 -23.33 11.53 -2.55
CA ASP A 760 -24.23 12.56 -3.07
C ASP A 760 -24.92 12.21 -4.39
N PHE A 761 -25.00 10.92 -4.74
CA PHE A 761 -25.55 10.47 -6.02
C PHE A 761 -26.93 11.08 -6.35
N GLY A 762 -26.95 11.91 -7.39
CA GLY A 762 -28.12 12.55 -7.97
C GLY A 762 -28.79 11.66 -9.00
N ALA A 763 -29.91 11.00 -8.64
CA ALA A 763 -30.64 10.09 -9.53
C ALA A 763 -31.08 10.69 -10.89
N ALA A 764 -31.19 12.03 -10.98
CA ALA A 764 -31.56 12.73 -12.21
C ALA A 764 -30.37 13.15 -13.09
N THR A 765 -29.17 13.20 -12.53
CA THR A 765 -27.95 13.76 -13.14
C THR A 765 -26.91 12.68 -13.38
N ASP A 766 -26.62 11.89 -12.35
CA ASP A 766 -25.40 11.10 -12.27
C ASP A 766 -25.55 9.71 -12.89
N ARG A 767 -24.40 9.11 -13.18
CA ARG A 767 -24.27 7.78 -13.80
C ARG A 767 -23.29 6.90 -13.03
N ILE A 768 -23.52 5.60 -13.14
CA ILE A 768 -22.62 4.55 -12.71
C ILE A 768 -22.14 3.82 -13.96
N LEU A 769 -20.82 3.77 -14.16
CA LEU A 769 -20.19 3.06 -15.27
C LEU A 769 -19.64 1.72 -14.75
N LEU A 770 -20.07 0.63 -15.38
CA LEU A 770 -19.74 -0.75 -15.01
C LEU A 770 -18.84 -1.35 -16.09
N ASP A 771 -17.63 -1.80 -15.74
CA ASP A 771 -16.73 -2.45 -16.70
C ASP A 771 -17.18 -3.89 -16.99
N ALA A 772 -17.44 -4.23 -18.26
CA ALA A 772 -17.93 -5.57 -18.63
C ALA A 772 -16.95 -6.71 -18.32
N SER A 773 -15.66 -6.42 -18.10
CA SER A 773 -14.69 -7.44 -17.67
C SER A 773 -14.91 -7.89 -16.22
N ILE A 774 -15.51 -7.04 -15.39
CA ILE A 774 -15.90 -7.34 -14.02
C ILE A 774 -17.35 -7.82 -13.98
N PHE A 775 -18.26 -7.07 -14.60
CA PHE A 775 -19.69 -7.36 -14.62
C PHE A 775 -20.05 -8.30 -15.78
N THR A 776 -19.39 -9.47 -15.83
CA THR A 776 -19.34 -10.37 -16.99
C THR A 776 -20.68 -10.90 -17.52
N ALA A 777 -21.74 -10.88 -16.71
CA ALA A 777 -23.10 -11.23 -17.14
C ALA A 777 -23.85 -10.08 -17.85
N LEU A 778 -23.26 -8.89 -17.91
CA LEU A 778 -23.79 -7.73 -18.63
C LEU A 778 -23.21 -7.63 -20.04
N SER A 779 -24.02 -7.13 -20.97
CA SER A 779 -23.56 -6.87 -22.33
C SER A 779 -22.94 -5.45 -22.43
N PRO A 780 -21.70 -5.30 -22.94
CA PRO A 780 -21.06 -3.99 -23.09
C PRO A 780 -21.69 -3.15 -24.20
N GLY A 781 -21.39 -1.85 -24.19
CA GLY A 781 -21.64 -0.95 -25.32
C GLY A 781 -22.92 -0.13 -25.26
N GLY A 782 -23.47 0.12 -24.06
CA GLY A 782 -24.65 0.97 -23.93
C GLY A 782 -25.23 1.07 -22.51
N PRO A 783 -26.39 1.74 -22.38
CA PRO A 783 -27.14 1.76 -21.14
C PRO A 783 -27.51 0.35 -20.66
N LEU A 784 -27.61 0.16 -19.36
CA LEU A 784 -28.09 -1.10 -18.80
C LEU A 784 -29.52 -1.40 -19.27
N SER A 785 -29.74 -2.65 -19.70
CA SER A 785 -31.08 -3.13 -20.06
C SER A 785 -32.05 -2.98 -18.89
N GLY A 786 -33.29 -2.56 -19.17
CA GLY A 786 -34.33 -2.46 -18.14
C GLY A 786 -34.60 -3.79 -17.43
N ASP A 787 -34.49 -4.91 -18.17
CA ASP A 787 -34.68 -6.26 -17.64
C ASP A 787 -33.53 -6.73 -16.72
N ALA A 788 -32.40 -6.01 -16.70
CA ALA A 788 -31.23 -6.35 -15.90
C ALA A 788 -31.16 -5.56 -14.58
N PHE A 789 -32.16 -4.72 -14.29
CA PHE A 789 -32.17 -3.85 -13.13
C PHE A 789 -33.46 -4.00 -12.30
N CYS A 790 -33.30 -4.16 -10.99
CA CYS A 790 -34.44 -4.13 -10.09
C CYS A 790 -34.19 -3.31 -8.81
N ILE A 791 -35.29 -2.90 -8.19
CA ILE A 791 -35.31 -2.28 -6.87
C ILE A 791 -35.86 -3.31 -5.88
N GLY A 792 -35.06 -3.64 -4.87
CA GLY A 792 -35.41 -4.66 -3.87
C GLY A 792 -34.23 -5.06 -2.99
N ALA A 793 -34.49 -5.96 -2.05
CA ALA A 793 -33.44 -6.53 -1.19
C ALA A 793 -32.66 -7.69 -1.87
N ALA A 794 -33.16 -8.21 -2.98
CA ALA A 794 -32.58 -9.28 -3.78
C ALA A 794 -33.16 -9.22 -5.21
N ALA A 795 -32.62 -10.03 -6.13
CA ALA A 795 -33.16 -10.20 -7.47
C ALA A 795 -34.66 -10.59 -7.43
N GLY A 796 -35.46 -9.95 -8.27
CA GLY A 796 -36.88 -10.26 -8.46
C GLY A 796 -37.11 -11.37 -9.49
N ASP A 797 -36.22 -11.47 -10.48
CA ASP A 797 -36.21 -12.55 -11.47
C ASP A 797 -34.80 -12.99 -11.90
N THR A 798 -34.71 -13.94 -12.83
CA THR A 798 -33.45 -14.53 -13.30
C THR A 798 -32.68 -13.64 -14.29
N SER A 799 -33.26 -12.52 -14.73
CA SER A 799 -32.60 -11.55 -15.62
C SER A 799 -31.99 -10.37 -14.87
N ASP A 800 -32.45 -10.08 -13.65
CA ASP A 800 -31.87 -9.05 -12.80
C ASP A 800 -30.37 -9.30 -12.56
N ARG A 801 -29.56 -8.27 -12.78
CA ARG A 801 -28.11 -8.28 -12.57
C ARG A 801 -27.64 -7.18 -11.65
N ILE A 802 -28.30 -6.03 -11.67
CA ILE A 802 -28.00 -4.91 -10.78
C ILE A 802 -29.21 -4.67 -9.88
N ILE A 803 -28.98 -4.76 -8.57
CA ILE A 803 -30.03 -4.69 -7.55
C ILE A 803 -29.76 -3.48 -6.69
N TYR A 804 -30.74 -2.58 -6.58
CA TYR A 804 -30.68 -1.46 -5.65
C TYR A 804 -31.68 -1.63 -4.51
N ASN A 805 -31.18 -1.72 -3.28
CA ASN A 805 -32.01 -1.74 -2.09
C ASN A 805 -32.34 -0.32 -1.65
N SER A 806 -33.55 0.16 -2.01
CA SER A 806 -33.97 1.52 -1.66
C SER A 806 -34.10 1.78 -0.16
N GLY A 807 -34.17 0.74 0.68
CA GLY A 807 -34.24 0.87 2.14
C GLY A 807 -32.88 1.12 2.78
N THR A 808 -31.82 0.51 2.26
CA THR A 808 -30.47 0.60 2.82
C THR A 808 -29.50 1.44 1.98
N GLY A 809 -29.82 1.65 0.70
CA GLY A 809 -28.90 2.26 -0.27
C GLY A 809 -27.94 1.28 -0.94
N ALA A 810 -27.97 -0.01 -0.56
CA ALA A 810 -27.04 -1.01 -1.09
C ALA A 810 -27.24 -1.25 -2.60
N LEU A 811 -26.14 -1.27 -3.34
CA LEU A 811 -26.09 -1.59 -4.76
C LEU A 811 -25.27 -2.87 -4.96
N SER A 812 -25.89 -3.89 -5.56
CA SER A 812 -25.32 -5.23 -5.68
C SER A 812 -25.34 -5.75 -7.10
N TYR A 813 -24.34 -6.56 -7.43
CA TYR A 813 -24.26 -7.31 -8.67
C TYR A 813 -24.61 -8.77 -8.41
N ASP A 814 -25.54 -9.28 -9.18
CA ASP A 814 -25.99 -10.66 -9.14
C ASP A 814 -25.71 -11.32 -10.49
N GLN A 815 -24.82 -12.32 -10.52
CA GLN A 815 -24.37 -12.89 -11.79
C GLN A 815 -25.45 -13.77 -12.45
N ASP A 816 -26.36 -14.37 -11.67
CA ASP A 816 -27.41 -15.25 -12.16
C ASP A 816 -28.83 -14.78 -11.82
N GLY A 817 -28.98 -13.70 -11.07
CA GLY A 817 -30.26 -13.17 -10.62
C GLY A 817 -30.89 -14.10 -9.59
N ALA A 818 -32.19 -14.37 -9.71
CA ALA A 818 -32.87 -15.32 -8.81
C ALA A 818 -32.46 -16.81 -8.98
N GLY A 819 -31.28 -17.09 -9.56
CA GLY A 819 -30.76 -18.44 -9.84
C GLY A 819 -30.07 -19.12 -8.65
N GLY A 820 -29.74 -18.37 -7.59
CA GLY A 820 -29.25 -18.90 -6.32
C GLY A 820 -27.78 -18.64 -6.01
N TYR A 821 -27.00 -18.00 -6.90
CA TYR A 821 -25.76 -17.36 -6.48
C TYR A 821 -26.07 -16.13 -5.61
N ALA A 822 -25.16 -15.82 -4.68
CA ALA A 822 -25.32 -14.67 -3.82
C ALA A 822 -24.94 -13.39 -4.58
N ALA A 823 -25.80 -12.38 -4.53
CA ALA A 823 -25.45 -11.05 -5.02
C ALA A 823 -24.29 -10.46 -4.20
N VAL A 824 -23.34 -9.83 -4.88
CA VAL A 824 -22.18 -9.16 -4.28
C VAL A 824 -22.47 -7.67 -4.23
N GLN A 825 -22.59 -7.12 -3.02
CA GLN A 825 -22.65 -5.68 -2.85
C GLN A 825 -21.31 -5.06 -3.27
N PHE A 826 -21.36 -4.01 -4.08
CA PHE A 826 -20.17 -3.28 -4.54
C PHE A 826 -20.21 -1.79 -4.24
N ALA A 827 -21.39 -1.23 -3.96
CA ALA A 827 -21.50 0.15 -3.54
C ALA A 827 -22.65 0.39 -2.56
N SER A 828 -22.60 1.54 -1.90
CA SER A 828 -23.65 2.12 -1.07
C SER A 828 -23.96 3.53 -1.56
N LEU A 829 -25.23 3.79 -1.81
CA LEU A 829 -25.78 5.10 -2.14
C LEU A 829 -26.67 5.58 -0.99
N ASN A 830 -27.22 6.80 -1.08
CA ASN A 830 -28.30 7.22 -0.19
C ASN A 830 -29.57 6.40 -0.42
N GLY A 831 -30.23 5.94 0.66
CA GLY A 831 -31.53 5.28 0.57
C GLY A 831 -32.63 6.19 -0.01
N GLY A 832 -33.65 5.59 -0.61
CA GLY A 832 -34.83 6.29 -1.14
C GLY A 832 -34.66 6.94 -2.52
N LEU A 833 -33.50 6.81 -3.16
CA LEU A 833 -33.29 7.28 -4.54
C LEU A 833 -34.23 6.59 -5.54
N SER A 834 -34.74 7.36 -6.50
CA SER A 834 -35.59 6.86 -7.60
C SER A 834 -34.73 6.46 -8.80
N LEU A 835 -33.93 5.39 -8.63
CA LEU A 835 -33.04 4.90 -9.69
C LEU A 835 -33.79 4.17 -10.80
N THR A 836 -33.22 4.20 -11.99
CA THR A 836 -33.65 3.42 -13.16
C THR A 836 -32.45 2.75 -13.80
N SER A 837 -32.66 1.77 -14.69
CA SER A 837 -31.56 1.19 -15.47
C SER A 837 -30.80 2.25 -16.29
N GLY A 838 -31.44 3.39 -16.59
CA GLY A 838 -30.79 4.52 -17.23
C GLY A 838 -29.59 5.04 -16.45
N ASN A 839 -29.60 5.00 -15.11
CA ASN A 839 -28.48 5.47 -14.29
C ASN A 839 -27.20 4.65 -14.46
N PHE A 840 -27.25 3.53 -15.18
CA PHE A 840 -26.14 2.61 -15.37
C PHE A 840 -25.73 2.52 -16.84
N GLN A 841 -24.42 2.50 -17.08
CA GLN A 841 -23.81 2.22 -18.38
C GLN A 841 -22.84 1.06 -18.25
N VAL A 842 -22.76 0.22 -19.29
CA VAL A 842 -21.80 -0.90 -19.35
C VAL A 842 -20.74 -0.58 -20.40
N ALA A 843 -19.49 -0.48 -19.96
CA ALA A 843 -18.33 -0.16 -20.79
C ALA A 843 -17.86 -1.36 -21.61
#